data_AF-A0AAJ6CN73-F1
#
_entry.id   AF-A0AAJ6CN73-F1
#
_cell.length_a   1.000
_cell.length_b   1.000
_cell.length_c   1.000
_cell.angle_alpha   90.00
_cell.angle_beta   90.00
_cell.angle_gamma   90.00
#
_symmetry.space_group_name_H-M   'P 1'
#
loop_
_entity.id
_entity.type
_entity.pdbx_description
1 polymer ?
#
loop_
_entity_poly.entity_id
_entity_poly.type
_entity_poly.pdbx_seq_one_letter_code
_entity_poly.pdbx_strand_id
1 'polypeptide(L)'
;MSVSDASKPLAFAIASWLSTQNDEKLKQAAELVSSACSFDPKSASDKERYAKNSPGLQAIFDVFLKTQQRMNTGNAAAGSEPESEKKPSEEDLNKAEALKNEGNKYMSAKDYGAALDSYTKAIEINPCSPVFYSNRAAAFSQIGQHEEAIADAQKAAEIDPNFGKAYSRLGHALFASGRFEEAVQAYEKGVEVDPSNKLMKSGLDASKAKLGETGSKDHALSTTETPSNTSSNAADPFAGLGSGGAGGMPDISSLMNNPMVSQMAQQMMQNGGLEQLMNNPMLRQMAENFGSNGQMPDISSLMNNPQLRQMAQQFMGGMGVANMSKEAVADIGLIGLAVMGQNLILNMNDKGFTVAAYNRTTSKVDDFLANEAKGTKVVGAHSVEEFVSLLKRPRKIILLVKAGAAVDAFIEQLLPHLEKGDIIIDGGNSHFPDTERRCKEIEAKGLLYVGSGVSGGEEGARHGPSLMPGGSEDAWTSLKDIFQKTAAQSDGEPCCDWVGGGGAGHYVKMVHNGIEYGDMQLICEAYWILKQGLGLPEKEIAEIFKKWNKGVLDSFLIEITSEILAYNDEDGEPIVTKVLDSAGQKGTGKWTAINALDLGQPVTLIGEAVFARCLSSLKTERQRASKILSGTKPRAFEGNKAQFIDDLEQALYASKIVSYAQGFMLMREAAKTYNWKLNNPSIALMWRGGCIIRSVFLKDITNAFRKNPDLENLLFDDFFANAISKAEDGWRRIIAQAVLWGVSTPAFSSAIAFYDGMRSETLPASLLQAQRDYFGAHTFHVMPGKENDRLKAGEDIHINWTGRGGNVSASTYQA
;
A
#
# COMPACT_ATOMS: atom_id res chain seq x y z
N MET A 1 19.02 3.03 -44.59
CA MET A 1 18.84 4.03 -43.51
C MET A 1 20.00 5.00 -43.59
N SER A 2 19.77 6.30 -43.73
CA SER A 2 20.86 7.28 -43.61
C SER A 2 21.17 7.46 -42.13
N VAL A 3 22.40 7.13 -41.72
CA VAL A 3 22.85 7.35 -40.34
C VAL A 3 23.11 8.85 -40.15
N SER A 4 22.50 9.45 -39.13
CA SER A 4 22.66 10.88 -38.86
C SER A 4 24.13 11.23 -38.63
N ASP A 5 24.57 12.41 -39.08
CA ASP A 5 25.95 12.86 -38.88
C ASP A 5 26.35 12.92 -37.39
N ALA A 6 25.40 13.16 -36.49
CA ALA A 6 25.60 13.16 -35.05
C ALA A 6 25.90 11.75 -34.48
N SER A 7 25.47 10.68 -35.15
CA SER A 7 25.69 9.29 -34.72
C SER A 7 26.98 8.68 -35.29
N LYS A 8 27.59 9.33 -36.29
CA LYS A 8 28.81 8.84 -36.94
C LYS A 8 30.03 8.75 -36.01
N PRO A 9 30.27 9.66 -35.04
CA PRO A 9 31.40 9.51 -34.10
C PRO A 9 31.34 8.24 -33.23
N LEU A 10 30.14 7.82 -32.82
CA LEU A 10 29.93 6.58 -32.06
C LEU A 10 30.08 5.35 -32.97
N ALA A 11 29.45 5.36 -34.14
CA ALA A 11 29.59 4.29 -35.12
C ALA A 11 31.06 4.10 -35.55
N PHE A 12 31.80 5.21 -35.71
CA PHE A 12 33.23 5.21 -36.01
C PHE A 12 34.06 4.59 -34.88
N ALA A 13 33.74 4.91 -33.62
CA ALA A 13 34.40 4.33 -32.45
C ALA A 13 34.20 2.81 -32.36
N ILE A 14 32.97 2.36 -32.58
CA ILE A 14 32.60 0.93 -32.56
C ILE A 14 33.30 0.19 -33.71
N ALA A 15 33.22 0.69 -34.94
CA ALA A 15 33.88 0.07 -36.09
C ALA A 15 35.41 0.04 -35.94
N SER A 16 36.00 1.13 -35.43
CA SER A 16 37.44 1.20 -35.14
C SER A 16 37.85 0.14 -34.12
N TRP A 17 37.14 0.03 -33.00
CA TRP A 17 37.45 -0.97 -31.97
C TRP A 17 37.27 -2.40 -32.48
N LEU A 18 36.16 -2.70 -33.18
CA LEU A 18 35.89 -4.01 -33.76
C LEU A 18 36.98 -4.43 -34.76
N SER A 19 37.49 -3.49 -35.55
CA SER A 19 38.56 -3.76 -36.52
C SER A 19 39.91 -4.15 -35.89
N THR A 20 40.12 -3.80 -34.61
CA THR A 20 41.35 -4.15 -33.86
C THR A 20 41.27 -5.51 -33.16
N GLN A 21 40.11 -6.15 -33.14
CA GLN A 21 39.93 -7.46 -32.49
C GLN A 21 40.48 -8.59 -33.36
N ASN A 22 41.02 -9.64 -32.72
CA ASN A 22 41.56 -10.81 -33.42
C ASN A 22 40.48 -11.87 -33.73
N ASP A 23 39.31 -11.42 -34.19
CA ASP A 23 38.16 -12.25 -34.57
C ASP A 23 37.62 -11.80 -35.93
N GLU A 24 37.57 -12.71 -36.90
CA GLU A 24 37.17 -12.42 -38.29
C GLU A 24 35.71 -11.99 -38.43
N LYS A 25 34.80 -12.47 -37.58
CA LYS A 25 33.39 -12.04 -37.61
C LYS A 25 33.22 -10.61 -37.11
N LEU A 26 34.03 -10.22 -36.11
CA LEU A 26 34.03 -8.84 -35.60
C LEU A 26 34.63 -7.86 -36.60
N LYS A 27 35.67 -8.27 -37.35
CA LYS A 27 36.21 -7.47 -38.46
C LYS A 27 35.20 -7.28 -39.58
N GLN A 28 34.48 -8.33 -39.97
CA GLN A 28 33.39 -8.21 -40.96
C GLN A 28 32.25 -7.30 -40.46
N ALA A 29 31.90 -7.38 -39.17
CA ALA A 29 30.94 -6.45 -38.57
C ALA A 29 31.42 -4.99 -38.63
N ALA A 30 32.72 -4.74 -38.43
CA ALA A 30 33.30 -3.41 -38.58
C ALA A 30 33.15 -2.87 -40.01
N GLU A 31 33.37 -3.70 -41.04
CA GLU A 31 33.21 -3.33 -42.44
C GLU A 31 31.76 -3.00 -42.81
N LEU A 32 30.81 -3.77 -42.29
CA LEU A 32 29.38 -3.53 -42.47
C LEU A 32 28.95 -2.19 -41.85
N VAL A 33 29.39 -1.91 -40.62
CA VAL A 33 29.08 -0.64 -39.94
C VAL A 33 29.69 0.54 -40.68
N SER A 34 30.95 0.42 -41.12
CA SER A 34 31.66 1.44 -41.88
C SER A 34 30.99 1.75 -43.21
N SER A 35 30.57 0.71 -43.93
CA SER A 35 29.86 0.82 -45.20
C SER A 35 28.49 1.47 -45.02
N ALA A 36 27.73 1.04 -44.01
CA ALA A 36 26.39 1.55 -43.72
C ALA A 36 26.39 3.04 -43.31
N CYS A 37 27.48 3.50 -42.69
CA CYS A 37 27.62 4.88 -42.21
C CYS A 37 28.46 5.78 -43.12
N SER A 38 29.02 5.22 -44.20
CA SER A 38 29.83 5.93 -45.19
C SER A 38 31.05 6.65 -44.60
N PHE A 39 31.84 5.93 -43.80
CA PHE A 39 33.16 6.36 -43.33
C PHE A 39 34.15 5.18 -43.40
N ASP A 40 35.45 5.46 -43.41
CA ASP A 40 36.50 4.44 -43.32
C ASP A 40 37.32 4.62 -42.03
N PRO A 41 37.25 3.67 -41.07
CA PRO A 41 38.05 3.68 -39.83
C PRO A 41 39.56 3.73 -40.05
N LYS A 42 40.05 3.35 -41.23
CA LYS A 42 41.47 3.36 -41.58
C LYS A 42 41.90 4.68 -42.25
N SER A 43 40.96 5.47 -42.77
CA SER A 43 41.23 6.76 -43.40
C SER A 43 41.70 7.80 -42.38
N ALA A 44 42.77 8.52 -42.72
CA ALA A 44 43.29 9.60 -41.89
C ALA A 44 42.29 10.77 -41.76
N SER A 45 41.54 11.09 -42.82
CA SER A 45 40.57 12.20 -42.77
C SER A 45 39.37 11.88 -41.89
N ASP A 46 38.88 10.64 -41.93
CA ASP A 46 37.74 10.22 -41.10
C ASP A 46 38.15 10.04 -39.64
N LYS A 47 39.38 9.58 -39.36
CA LYS A 47 39.95 9.61 -38.02
C LYS A 47 39.98 11.02 -37.45
N GLU A 48 40.48 11.99 -38.21
CA GLU A 48 40.56 13.37 -37.74
C GLU A 48 39.15 13.98 -37.53
N ARG A 49 38.19 13.60 -38.39
CA ARG A 49 36.82 14.11 -38.33
C ARG A 49 35.97 13.51 -37.21
N TYR A 50 36.13 12.22 -36.89
CA TYR A 50 35.22 11.50 -35.99
C TYR A 50 35.85 11.04 -34.68
N ALA A 51 37.16 10.77 -34.62
CA ALA A 51 37.80 10.23 -33.42
C ALA A 51 37.84 11.23 -32.25
N LYS A 52 37.85 12.54 -32.52
CA LYS A 52 37.96 13.60 -31.50
C LYS A 52 36.73 13.67 -30.57
N ASN A 53 35.58 13.21 -31.06
CA ASN A 53 34.30 13.16 -30.34
C ASN A 53 33.80 11.71 -30.13
N SER A 54 34.66 10.71 -30.33
CA SER A 54 34.30 9.31 -30.14
C SER A 54 34.16 9.00 -28.64
N PRO A 55 33.05 8.38 -28.20
CA PRO A 55 32.88 7.98 -26.82
C PRO A 55 33.93 6.92 -26.42
N GLY A 56 34.43 7.00 -25.19
CA GLY A 56 35.32 5.96 -24.64
C GLY A 56 34.63 4.61 -24.49
N LEU A 57 35.42 3.53 -24.31
CA LEU A 57 34.93 2.15 -24.26
C LEU A 57 33.78 1.94 -23.26
N GLN A 58 33.82 2.64 -22.14
CA GLN A 58 32.78 2.59 -21.10
C GLN A 58 31.45 3.17 -21.56
N ALA A 59 31.46 4.29 -22.29
CA ALA A 59 30.25 4.87 -22.85
C ALA A 59 29.66 4.00 -23.98
N ILE A 60 30.51 3.32 -24.76
CA ILE A 60 30.07 2.31 -25.73
C ILE A 60 29.42 1.12 -25.01
N PHE A 61 30.01 0.67 -23.90
CA PHE A 61 29.45 -0.42 -23.09
C PHE A 61 28.12 -0.03 -22.44
N ASP A 62 27.97 1.21 -21.96
CA ASP A 62 26.71 1.70 -21.41
C ASP A 62 25.61 1.78 -22.48
N VAL A 63 25.96 2.17 -23.72
CA VAL A 63 25.03 2.12 -24.84
C VAL A 63 24.67 0.67 -25.19
N PHE A 64 25.62 -0.26 -25.15
CA PHE A 64 25.35 -1.68 -25.33
C PHE A 64 24.40 -2.22 -24.24
N LEU A 65 24.65 -1.95 -22.96
CA LEU A 65 23.79 -2.37 -21.85
C LEU A 65 22.39 -1.77 -21.96
N LYS A 66 22.27 -0.48 -22.29
CA LYS A 66 20.98 0.19 -22.51
C LYS A 66 20.24 -0.39 -23.72
N THR A 67 20.96 -0.75 -24.78
CA THR A 67 20.38 -1.38 -25.97
C THR A 67 19.97 -2.83 -25.67
N GLN A 68 20.74 -3.55 -24.86
CA GLN A 68 20.41 -4.90 -24.41
C GLN A 68 19.20 -4.89 -23.47
N GLN A 69 19.07 -3.89 -22.59
CA GLN A 69 17.87 -3.66 -21.78
C GLN A 69 16.64 -3.41 -22.66
N ARG A 70 16.77 -2.58 -23.71
CA ARG A 70 15.69 -2.34 -24.70
C ARG A 70 15.36 -3.56 -25.56
N MET A 71 16.34 -4.40 -25.89
CA MET A 71 16.12 -5.67 -26.60
C MET A 71 15.52 -6.74 -25.68
N ASN A 72 15.85 -6.75 -24.38
CA ASN A 72 15.24 -7.64 -23.40
C ASN A 72 13.79 -7.27 -23.05
N THR A 73 13.37 -6.00 -23.25
CA THR A 73 11.95 -5.63 -23.24
C THR A 73 11.21 -6.03 -24.53
N GLY A 74 11.94 -6.37 -25.60
CA GLY A 74 11.38 -6.82 -26.89
C GLY A 74 11.33 -8.35 -27.08
N ASN A 75 12.00 -9.14 -26.24
CA ASN A 75 12.10 -10.60 -26.39
C ASN A 75 11.12 -11.42 -25.51
N ALA A 76 10.04 -10.79 -25.05
CA ALA A 76 8.87 -11.52 -24.54
C ALA A 76 7.99 -12.11 -25.67
N ALA A 77 8.40 -11.98 -26.94
CA ALA A 77 7.69 -12.52 -28.10
C ALA A 77 8.65 -13.23 -29.08
N ALA A 78 9.16 -14.40 -28.71
CA ALA A 78 9.71 -15.38 -29.66
C ALA A 78 9.92 -16.74 -28.98
N GLY A 79 8.84 -17.51 -28.84
CA GLY A 79 8.90 -18.83 -28.22
C GLY A 79 7.59 -19.61 -28.14
N SER A 80 6.60 -19.28 -28.96
CA SER A 80 5.46 -20.12 -29.31
C SER A 80 4.93 -19.59 -30.65
N GLU A 81 4.45 -20.48 -31.52
CA GLU A 81 3.79 -20.08 -32.77
C GLU A 81 2.73 -19.00 -32.48
N PRO A 82 2.62 -17.94 -33.31
CA PRO A 82 1.71 -16.84 -33.01
C PRO A 82 0.27 -17.33 -33.18
N GLU A 83 -0.41 -17.58 -32.07
CA GLU A 83 -1.82 -17.24 -32.00
C GLU A 83 -1.89 -15.73 -32.30
N SER A 84 -2.65 -15.39 -33.34
CA SER A 84 -2.79 -14.01 -33.78
C SER A 84 -3.34 -13.17 -32.63
N GLU A 85 -2.51 -12.28 -32.07
CA GLU A 85 -2.99 -11.12 -31.34
C GLU A 85 -3.98 -10.42 -32.28
N LYS A 86 -5.28 -10.63 -32.03
CA LYS A 86 -6.33 -9.92 -32.73
C LYS A 86 -6.07 -8.43 -32.49
N LYS A 87 -5.61 -7.73 -33.53
CA LYS A 87 -5.70 -6.27 -33.57
C LYS A 87 -7.13 -5.89 -33.15
N PRO A 88 -7.32 -4.94 -32.22
CA PRO A 88 -8.65 -4.54 -31.79
C PRO A 88 -9.52 -4.27 -33.01
N SER A 89 -10.71 -4.86 -33.04
CA SER A 89 -11.63 -4.63 -34.15
C SER A 89 -12.01 -3.14 -34.21
N GLU A 90 -12.53 -2.67 -35.33
CA GLU A 90 -13.02 -1.29 -35.44
C GLU A 90 -14.11 -0.98 -34.40
N GLU A 91 -14.89 -2.00 -34.01
CA GLU A 91 -15.86 -1.93 -32.92
C GLU A 91 -15.19 -1.77 -31.55
N ASP A 92 -14.09 -2.48 -31.30
CA ASP A 92 -13.30 -2.37 -30.05
C ASP A 92 -12.61 -1.00 -29.94
N LEU A 93 -12.09 -0.48 -31.04
CA LEU A 93 -11.52 0.87 -31.09
C LEU A 93 -12.58 1.93 -30.77
N ASN A 94 -13.79 1.78 -31.31
CA ASN A 94 -14.91 2.69 -31.01
C ASN A 94 -15.36 2.57 -29.55
N LYS A 95 -15.38 1.36 -28.97
CA LYS A 95 -15.68 1.14 -27.54
C LYS A 95 -14.62 1.78 -26.64
N ALA A 96 -13.34 1.58 -26.94
CA ALA A 96 -12.24 2.19 -26.18
C ALA A 96 -12.30 3.72 -26.26
N GLU A 97 -12.63 4.29 -27.42
CA GLU A 97 -12.77 5.73 -27.59
C GLU A 97 -13.98 6.30 -26.84
N ALA A 98 -15.09 5.55 -26.78
CA ALA A 98 -16.25 5.90 -25.97
C ALA A 98 -15.93 5.92 -24.46
N LEU A 99 -15.19 4.91 -23.97
CA LEU A 99 -14.72 4.84 -22.58
C LEU A 99 -13.75 5.98 -22.24
N LYS A 100 -12.85 6.34 -23.15
CA LYS A 100 -12.00 7.52 -22.98
C LYS A 100 -12.84 8.80 -22.91
N ASN A 101 -13.87 8.96 -23.74
CA ASN A 101 -14.76 10.11 -23.68
C ASN A 101 -15.58 10.14 -22.38
N GLU A 102 -16.00 9.00 -21.86
CA GLU A 102 -16.63 8.88 -20.55
C GLU A 102 -15.67 9.28 -19.43
N GLY A 103 -14.44 8.76 -19.45
CA GLY A 103 -13.38 9.16 -18.52
C GLY A 103 -13.12 10.67 -18.56
N ASN A 104 -13.17 11.30 -19.74
CA ASN A 104 -13.05 12.76 -19.88
C ASN A 104 -14.22 13.53 -19.25
N LYS A 105 -15.45 12.97 -19.30
CA LYS A 105 -16.61 13.55 -18.60
C LYS A 105 -16.42 13.49 -17.09
N TYR A 106 -15.97 12.35 -16.56
CA TYR A 106 -15.66 12.20 -15.15
C TYR A 106 -14.50 13.11 -14.69
N MET A 107 -13.45 13.25 -15.53
CA MET A 107 -12.37 14.24 -15.29
C MET A 107 -12.91 15.67 -15.18
N SER A 108 -13.85 16.04 -16.06
CA SER A 108 -14.48 17.37 -16.04
C SER A 108 -15.40 17.57 -14.84
N ALA A 109 -16.05 16.50 -14.37
CA ALA A 109 -16.84 16.47 -13.14
C ALA A 109 -15.99 16.36 -11.87
N LYS A 110 -14.66 16.27 -11.98
CA LYS A 110 -13.70 16.02 -10.89
C LYS A 110 -13.93 14.69 -10.14
N ASP A 111 -14.65 13.75 -10.76
CA ASP A 111 -14.73 12.37 -10.29
C ASP A 111 -13.54 11.58 -10.84
N TYR A 112 -12.39 11.75 -10.21
CA TYR A 112 -11.15 11.12 -10.66
C TYR A 112 -11.19 9.59 -10.48
N GLY A 113 -12.01 9.06 -9.58
CA GLY A 113 -12.16 7.62 -9.38
C GLY A 113 -12.84 6.97 -10.58
N ALA A 114 -14.02 7.48 -10.96
CA ALA A 114 -14.72 7.00 -12.15
C ALA A 114 -13.92 7.24 -13.44
N ALA A 115 -13.17 8.35 -13.52
CA ALA A 115 -12.27 8.60 -14.63
C ALA A 115 -11.18 7.52 -14.78
N LEU A 116 -10.53 7.12 -13.68
CA LEU A 116 -9.51 6.07 -13.66
C LEU A 116 -10.08 4.73 -14.12
N ASP A 117 -11.28 4.36 -13.66
CA ASP A 117 -11.96 3.13 -14.05
C ASP A 117 -12.26 3.13 -15.55
N SER A 118 -12.81 4.22 -16.08
CA SER A 118 -13.09 4.37 -17.52
C SER A 118 -11.82 4.31 -18.37
N TYR A 119 -10.74 4.99 -17.97
CA TYR A 119 -9.47 4.92 -18.70
C TYR A 119 -8.82 3.54 -18.63
N THR A 120 -8.94 2.84 -17.49
CA THR A 120 -8.41 1.48 -17.34
C THR A 120 -9.12 0.51 -18.28
N LYS A 121 -10.46 0.56 -18.35
CA LYS A 121 -11.23 -0.23 -19.32
C LYS A 121 -10.85 0.13 -20.77
N ALA A 122 -10.60 1.41 -21.07
CA ALA A 122 -10.14 1.83 -22.39
C ALA A 122 -8.77 1.21 -22.76
N ILE A 123 -7.86 1.14 -21.78
CA ILE A 123 -6.52 0.54 -21.92
C ILE A 123 -6.61 -0.98 -22.09
N GLU A 124 -7.49 -1.66 -21.37
CA GLU A 124 -7.72 -3.10 -21.51
C GLU A 124 -8.17 -3.46 -22.94
N ILE A 125 -8.97 -2.60 -23.58
CA ILE A 125 -9.46 -2.82 -24.94
C ILE A 125 -8.43 -2.42 -26.01
N ASN A 126 -7.71 -1.31 -25.81
CA ASN A 126 -6.66 -0.86 -26.72
C ASN A 126 -5.42 -0.38 -25.92
N PRO A 127 -4.49 -1.29 -25.62
CA PRO A 127 -3.31 -1.00 -24.81
C PRO A 127 -2.23 -0.22 -25.56
N CYS A 128 -2.43 0.07 -26.84
CA CYS A 128 -1.47 0.78 -27.68
C CYS A 128 -1.80 2.27 -27.88
N SER A 129 -2.76 2.82 -27.12
CA SER A 129 -3.13 4.24 -27.21
C SER A 129 -2.38 5.09 -26.19
N PRO A 130 -1.45 5.98 -26.61
CA PRO A 130 -0.69 6.83 -25.67
C PRO A 130 -1.61 7.86 -24.96
N VAL A 131 -2.75 8.19 -25.58
CA VAL A 131 -3.74 9.12 -25.04
C VAL A 131 -4.39 8.58 -23.77
N PHE A 132 -4.68 7.28 -23.71
CA PHE A 132 -5.39 6.69 -22.57
C PHE A 132 -4.51 6.68 -21.32
N TYR A 133 -3.26 6.23 -21.46
CA TYR A 133 -2.26 6.30 -20.40
C TYR A 133 -2.00 7.75 -19.97
N SER A 134 -1.88 8.70 -20.91
CA SER A 134 -1.68 10.11 -20.54
C SER A 134 -2.87 10.72 -19.81
N ASN A 135 -4.10 10.33 -20.13
CA ASN A 135 -5.29 10.81 -19.44
C ASN A 135 -5.42 10.16 -18.04
N ARG A 136 -5.09 8.87 -17.91
CA ARG A 136 -5.06 8.18 -16.63
C ARG A 136 -3.95 8.71 -15.71
N ALA A 137 -2.77 9.02 -16.25
CA ALA A 137 -1.71 9.74 -15.55
C ALA A 137 -2.17 11.12 -15.02
N ALA A 138 -2.99 11.83 -15.79
CA ALA A 138 -3.58 13.09 -15.36
C ALA A 138 -4.53 12.89 -14.18
N ALA A 139 -5.39 11.86 -14.23
CA ALA A 139 -6.31 11.51 -13.15
C ALA A 139 -5.56 11.09 -11.88
N PHE A 140 -4.54 10.24 -11.99
CA PHE A 140 -3.66 9.85 -10.87
C PHE A 140 -2.98 11.06 -10.22
N SER A 141 -2.51 12.01 -11.04
CA SER A 141 -1.92 13.27 -10.53
C SER A 141 -2.90 14.10 -9.71
N GLN A 142 -4.19 14.15 -10.08
CA GLN A 142 -5.19 14.93 -9.36
C GLN A 142 -5.54 14.36 -7.98
N ILE A 143 -5.29 13.07 -7.75
CA ILE A 143 -5.54 12.40 -6.46
C ILE A 143 -4.25 12.13 -5.65
N GLY A 144 -3.13 12.75 -6.04
CA GLY A 144 -1.84 12.62 -5.34
C GLY A 144 -1.13 11.27 -5.53
N GLN A 145 -1.57 10.45 -6.48
CA GLN A 145 -0.93 9.16 -6.81
C GLN A 145 0.21 9.38 -7.82
N HIS A 146 1.31 9.95 -7.33
CA HIS A 146 2.40 10.41 -8.19
C HIS A 146 3.17 9.27 -8.86
N GLU A 147 3.39 8.13 -8.19
CA GLU A 147 4.13 6.99 -8.76
C GLU A 147 3.34 6.30 -9.88
N GLU A 148 2.02 6.13 -9.70
CA GLU A 148 1.14 5.61 -10.76
C GLU A 148 1.06 6.59 -11.95
N ALA A 149 1.01 7.90 -11.66
CA ALA A 149 1.06 8.92 -12.72
C ALA A 149 2.37 8.92 -13.49
N ILE A 150 3.51 8.70 -12.82
CA ILE A 150 4.84 8.56 -13.45
C ILE A 150 4.85 7.34 -14.37
N ALA A 151 4.42 6.18 -13.87
CA ALA A 151 4.40 4.93 -14.64
C ALA A 151 3.54 5.05 -15.92
N ASP A 152 2.33 5.61 -15.81
CA ASP A 152 1.45 5.80 -16.97
C ASP A 152 1.99 6.85 -17.94
N ALA A 153 2.59 7.94 -17.46
CA ALA A 153 3.18 8.95 -18.32
C ALA A 153 4.43 8.42 -19.05
N GLN A 154 5.24 7.60 -18.39
CA GLN A 154 6.34 6.85 -19.02
C GLN A 154 5.79 5.91 -20.08
N LYS A 155 4.73 5.16 -19.78
CA LYS A 155 4.11 4.24 -20.74
C LYS A 155 3.57 4.96 -21.98
N ALA A 156 2.94 6.12 -21.79
CA ALA A 156 2.49 6.96 -22.91
C ALA A 156 3.66 7.43 -23.79
N ALA A 157 4.80 7.80 -23.19
CA ALA A 157 6.00 8.20 -23.91
C ALA A 157 6.75 7.01 -24.57
N GLU A 158 6.60 5.80 -24.05
CA GLU A 158 7.09 4.57 -24.69
C GLU A 158 6.28 4.23 -25.94
N ILE A 159 4.95 4.36 -25.86
CA ILE A 159 4.04 4.05 -26.96
C ILE A 159 4.20 5.05 -28.11
N ASP A 160 4.26 6.35 -27.79
CA ASP A 160 4.54 7.40 -28.77
C ASP A 160 5.58 8.39 -28.21
N PRO A 161 6.86 8.22 -28.59
CA PRO A 161 7.94 9.10 -28.16
C PRO A 161 7.79 10.56 -28.60
N ASN A 162 6.91 10.86 -29.57
CA ASN A 162 6.61 12.22 -30.04
C ASN A 162 5.34 12.79 -29.41
N PHE A 163 4.70 12.07 -28.48
CA PHE A 163 3.50 12.55 -27.80
C PHE A 163 3.86 13.52 -26.68
N GLY A 164 3.97 14.81 -27.01
CA GLY A 164 4.37 15.86 -26.07
C GLY A 164 3.63 15.82 -24.73
N LYS A 165 2.30 15.56 -24.73
CA LYS A 165 1.50 15.47 -23.49
C LYS A 165 2.05 14.45 -22.49
N ALA A 166 2.63 13.33 -22.94
CA ALA A 166 3.24 12.34 -22.04
C ALA A 166 4.35 12.96 -21.18
N TYR A 167 5.26 13.72 -21.80
CA TYR A 167 6.35 14.39 -21.09
C TYR A 167 5.87 15.52 -20.18
N SER A 168 4.81 16.25 -20.56
CA SER A 168 4.18 17.22 -19.66
C SER A 168 3.57 16.56 -18.42
N ARG A 169 2.92 15.39 -18.57
CA ARG A 169 2.37 14.63 -17.43
C ARG A 169 3.48 14.05 -16.57
N LEU A 170 4.53 13.49 -17.19
CA LEU A 170 5.67 12.92 -16.51
C LEU A 170 6.41 13.97 -15.68
N GLY A 171 6.75 15.11 -16.28
CA GLY A 171 7.41 16.22 -15.59
C GLY A 171 6.58 16.75 -14.42
N HIS A 172 5.25 16.87 -14.59
CA HIS A 172 4.37 17.34 -13.52
C HIS A 172 4.31 16.34 -12.35
N ALA A 173 4.19 15.04 -12.65
CA ALA A 173 4.16 14.00 -11.62
C ALA A 173 5.50 13.86 -10.88
N LEU A 174 6.63 13.98 -11.58
CA LEU A 174 7.98 13.99 -10.98
C LEU A 174 8.21 15.24 -10.12
N PHE A 175 7.77 16.41 -10.58
CA PHE A 175 7.87 17.64 -9.81
C PHE A 175 7.03 17.56 -8.53
N ALA A 176 5.79 17.08 -8.62
CA ALA A 176 4.90 16.94 -7.48
C ALA A 176 5.37 15.89 -6.46
N SER A 177 6.15 14.88 -6.89
CA SER A 177 6.79 13.90 -6.01
C SER A 177 8.16 14.33 -5.45
N GLY A 178 8.61 15.55 -5.75
CA GLY A 178 9.90 16.08 -5.27
C GLY A 178 11.12 15.57 -6.04
N ARG A 179 10.94 14.83 -7.14
CA ARG A 179 12.01 14.28 -7.99
C ARG A 179 12.43 15.30 -9.04
N PHE A 180 12.95 16.44 -8.58
CA PHE A 180 13.19 17.62 -9.42
C PHE A 180 14.18 17.40 -10.56
N GLU A 181 15.22 16.59 -10.35
CA GLU A 181 16.22 16.28 -11.39
C GLU A 181 15.61 15.47 -12.55
N GLU A 182 14.79 14.47 -12.24
CA GLU A 182 14.07 13.70 -13.24
C GLU A 182 12.96 14.53 -13.90
N ALA A 183 12.32 15.44 -13.16
CA ALA A 183 11.35 16.37 -13.72
C ALA A 183 11.98 17.29 -14.77
N VAL A 184 13.20 17.80 -14.51
CA VAL A 184 13.99 18.56 -15.50
C VAL A 184 14.20 17.73 -16.76
N GLN A 185 14.68 16.49 -16.64
CA GLN A 185 14.93 15.62 -17.79
C GLN A 185 13.65 15.37 -18.61
N ALA A 186 12.52 15.11 -17.92
CA ALA A 186 11.23 14.90 -18.58
C ALA A 186 10.73 16.16 -19.31
N TYR A 187 10.85 17.34 -18.69
CA TYR A 187 10.45 18.60 -19.33
C TYR A 187 11.38 19.02 -20.46
N GLU A 188 12.69 18.80 -20.38
CA GLU A 188 13.63 19.07 -21.48
C GLU A 188 13.28 18.25 -22.71
N LYS A 189 13.09 16.93 -22.54
CA LYS A 189 12.63 16.05 -23.62
C LYS A 189 11.25 16.44 -24.15
N GLY A 190 10.35 16.89 -23.27
CA GLY A 190 9.04 17.43 -23.68
C GLY A 190 9.16 18.69 -24.53
N VAL A 191 10.05 19.62 -24.19
CA VAL A 191 10.30 20.85 -24.96
C VAL A 191 11.00 20.55 -26.29
N GLU A 192 11.82 19.51 -26.38
CA GLU A 192 12.36 19.03 -27.66
C GLU A 192 11.25 18.51 -28.58
N VAL A 193 10.28 17.78 -28.03
CA VAL A 193 9.15 17.18 -28.77
C VAL A 193 8.07 18.20 -29.13
N ASP A 194 7.76 19.15 -28.26
CA ASP A 194 6.82 20.26 -28.50
C ASP A 194 7.43 21.60 -28.04
N PRO A 195 8.28 22.23 -28.87
CA PRO A 195 8.97 23.48 -28.53
C PRO A 195 8.02 24.68 -28.32
N SER A 196 6.76 24.56 -28.74
CA SER A 196 5.74 25.59 -28.59
C SER A 196 5.05 25.57 -27.22
N ASN A 197 5.24 24.50 -26.44
CA ASN A 197 4.52 24.27 -25.19
C ASN A 197 5.02 25.15 -24.04
N LYS A 198 4.30 26.26 -23.78
CA LYS A 198 4.63 27.19 -22.69
C LYS A 198 4.57 26.55 -21.30
N LEU A 199 3.68 25.57 -21.08
CA LEU A 199 3.54 24.90 -19.79
C LEU A 199 4.77 24.06 -19.47
N MET A 200 5.32 23.34 -20.45
CA MET A 200 6.55 22.56 -20.25
C MET A 200 7.77 23.44 -20.00
N LYS A 201 7.90 24.57 -20.70
CA LYS A 201 8.96 25.55 -20.43
C LYS A 201 8.87 26.11 -19.00
N SER A 202 7.66 26.47 -18.58
CA SER A 202 7.42 26.96 -17.21
C SER A 202 7.71 25.88 -16.17
N GLY A 203 7.32 24.62 -16.43
CA GLY A 203 7.62 23.47 -15.57
C GLY A 203 9.12 23.16 -15.49
N LEU A 204 9.84 23.30 -16.60
CA LEU A 204 11.30 23.17 -16.65
C LEU A 204 11.99 24.21 -15.78
N ASP A 205 11.60 25.48 -15.92
CA ASP A 205 12.17 26.59 -15.15
C ASP A 205 11.88 26.42 -13.65
N ALA A 206 10.64 26.04 -13.30
CA ALA A 206 10.26 25.75 -11.90
C ALA A 206 11.06 24.59 -11.31
N SER A 207 11.28 23.51 -12.09
CA SER A 207 12.07 22.35 -11.65
C SER A 207 13.56 22.72 -11.44
N LYS A 208 14.13 23.55 -12.33
CA LYS A 208 15.50 24.06 -12.20
C LYS A 208 15.66 24.98 -10.99
N ALA A 209 14.69 25.84 -10.71
CA ALA A 209 14.70 26.71 -9.54
C ALA A 209 14.73 25.90 -8.23
N LYS A 210 13.96 24.82 -8.14
CA LYS A 210 13.93 23.94 -6.96
C LYS A 210 15.25 23.19 -6.72
N LEU A 211 15.98 22.82 -7.78
CA LEU A 211 17.33 22.24 -7.66
C LEU A 211 18.38 23.27 -7.18
N GLY A 212 18.19 24.56 -7.51
CA GLY A 212 19.05 25.63 -7.02
C GLY A 212 18.89 25.92 -5.51
N GLU A 213 17.67 25.77 -4.99
CA GLU A 213 17.37 25.95 -3.55
C GLU A 213 17.95 24.84 -2.66
N THR A 214 18.04 23.61 -3.18
CA THR A 214 18.58 22.45 -2.44
C THR A 214 20.11 22.41 -2.43
N GLY A 215 20.79 23.09 -3.36
CA GLY A 215 22.26 23.12 -3.47
C GLY A 215 23.00 24.18 -2.66
N SER A 216 22.29 25.07 -1.94
CA SER A 216 22.89 26.22 -1.21
C SER A 216 22.80 26.15 0.32
N LYS A 217 22.66 24.96 0.92
CA LYS A 217 22.69 24.80 2.39
C LYS A 217 23.84 23.91 2.85
N ASP A 218 25.06 24.42 2.68
CA ASP A 218 26.24 24.04 3.48
C ASP A 218 27.11 25.29 3.70
N HIS A 219 26.78 26.07 4.75
CA HIS A 219 27.69 26.75 5.70
C HIS A 219 27.04 27.93 6.45
N ALA A 220 27.31 27.95 7.76
CA ALA A 220 27.27 29.06 8.74
C ALA A 220 25.94 29.44 9.42
N LEU A 221 25.83 28.98 10.68
CA LEU A 221 25.13 29.68 11.78
C LEU A 221 25.93 30.95 12.17
N SER A 222 25.28 32.12 12.18
CA SER A 222 25.46 33.16 13.21
C SER A 222 24.42 34.29 13.09
N THR A 223 23.63 34.45 14.16
CA THR A 223 23.09 35.67 14.81
C THR A 223 22.61 36.91 14.02
N THR A 224 21.38 37.28 14.40
CA THR A 224 20.83 38.62 14.73
C THR A 224 20.33 39.61 13.67
N GLU A 225 19.11 40.08 13.97
CA GLU A 225 18.50 41.40 13.72
C GLU A 225 17.73 41.69 12.41
N THR A 226 16.44 41.97 12.60
CA THR A 226 15.56 42.79 11.75
C THR A 226 16.11 44.22 11.63
N PRO A 227 15.92 44.94 10.49
CA PRO A 227 14.73 45.79 10.38
C PRO A 227 14.15 46.07 8.97
N SER A 228 12.83 46.31 8.97
CA SER A 228 11.99 47.25 8.18
C SER A 228 12.25 47.61 6.69
N ASN A 229 11.17 47.39 5.89
CA ASN A 229 10.55 48.21 4.83
C ASN A 229 11.42 48.97 3.78
N THR A 230 11.19 48.68 2.49
CA THR A 230 10.36 49.53 1.58
C THR A 230 10.13 48.90 0.19
N SER A 231 8.85 48.82 -0.20
CA SER A 231 8.18 48.91 -1.52
C SER A 231 8.90 48.61 -2.85
N SER A 232 8.28 47.74 -3.68
CA SER A 232 7.54 48.16 -4.90
C SER A 232 6.81 47.01 -5.64
N ASN A 233 5.48 47.13 -5.68
CA ASN A 233 4.43 46.60 -6.58
C ASN A 233 4.72 45.64 -7.76
N ALA A 234 3.91 44.57 -7.86
CA ALA A 234 2.88 44.35 -8.90
C ALA A 234 2.12 43.03 -8.59
N ALA A 235 0.92 43.11 -8.00
CA ALA A 235 -0.40 42.98 -8.65
C ALA A 235 -0.89 41.52 -8.81
N ASP A 236 -1.67 41.10 -7.81
CA ASP A 236 -2.48 39.87 -7.79
C ASP A 236 -3.97 40.27 -7.95
N PRO A 237 -4.65 39.91 -9.05
CA PRO A 237 -6.06 40.19 -9.23
C PRO A 237 -6.86 38.95 -8.85
N PHE A 238 -7.37 38.91 -7.61
CA PHE A 238 -8.66 38.31 -7.18
C PHE A 238 -8.70 38.00 -5.66
N ALA A 239 -8.16 38.90 -4.83
CA ALA A 239 -8.44 38.93 -3.39
C ALA A 239 -9.41 40.08 -3.08
N GLY A 240 -10.66 39.74 -2.82
CA GLY A 240 -11.66 40.72 -2.41
C GLY A 240 -12.96 40.06 -1.97
N LEU A 241 -13.02 39.65 -0.70
CA LEU A 241 -13.99 40.11 0.31
C LEU A 241 -14.18 39.08 1.43
N GLY A 242 -13.60 39.42 2.59
CA GLY A 242 -13.97 38.87 3.88
C GLY A 242 -15.11 39.67 4.53
N SER A 243 -15.71 39.03 5.53
CA SER A 243 -16.87 39.36 6.36
C SER A 243 -16.79 40.64 7.23
N GLY A 244 -17.95 41.22 7.57
CA GLY A 244 -18.14 41.95 8.85
C GLY A 244 -19.20 43.07 8.93
N GLY A 245 -20.44 42.71 9.24
CA GLY A 245 -21.54 43.40 9.97
C GLY A 245 -21.69 44.94 10.09
N ALA A 246 -22.88 45.46 9.74
CA ALA A 246 -23.85 46.11 10.65
C ALA A 246 -24.98 46.87 9.88
N GLY A 247 -26.24 46.49 10.15
CA GLY A 247 -27.43 47.35 10.21
C GLY A 247 -27.85 48.22 9.01
N GLY A 248 -28.87 47.77 8.26
CA GLY A 248 -29.73 48.64 7.43
C GLY A 248 -30.44 47.87 6.31
N MET A 249 -31.78 47.87 6.28
CA MET A 249 -32.58 47.27 5.20
C MET A 249 -32.32 47.96 3.85
N PRO A 250 -32.13 47.24 2.74
CA PRO A 250 -32.11 47.83 1.39
C PRO A 250 -33.49 47.82 0.73
N ASP A 251 -33.74 48.92 0.01
CA ASP A 251 -34.95 49.31 -0.69
C ASP A 251 -35.18 48.49 -2.00
N ILE A 252 -36.40 47.98 -2.17
CA ILE A 252 -36.89 47.16 -3.29
C ILE A 252 -36.86 47.92 -4.64
N SER A 253 -36.73 49.25 -4.61
CA SER A 253 -36.72 50.10 -5.81
C SER A 253 -35.47 49.96 -6.70
N SER A 254 -34.38 49.33 -6.23
CA SER A 254 -33.11 49.22 -6.98
C SER A 254 -32.96 47.96 -7.85
N LEU A 255 -33.91 47.03 -7.80
CA LEU A 255 -33.87 45.74 -8.53
C LEU A 255 -34.46 45.79 -9.95
N MET A 256 -35.18 46.85 -10.33
CA MET A 256 -35.85 46.94 -11.64
C MET A 256 -35.01 47.56 -12.77
N ASN A 257 -33.80 48.06 -12.50
CA ASN A 257 -32.96 48.71 -13.52
C ASN A 257 -31.72 47.90 -13.91
N ASN A 258 -31.73 46.57 -13.71
CA ASN A 258 -30.61 45.72 -14.10
C ASN A 258 -30.63 45.43 -15.63
N PRO A 259 -29.62 45.89 -16.40
CA PRO A 259 -29.53 45.68 -17.85
C PRO A 259 -29.49 44.21 -18.27
N MET A 260 -29.06 43.32 -17.37
CA MET A 260 -28.94 41.88 -17.61
C MET A 260 -30.31 41.19 -17.75
N VAL A 261 -31.36 41.72 -17.11
CA VAL A 261 -32.74 41.21 -17.21
C VAL A 261 -33.37 41.60 -18.55
N SER A 262 -33.07 42.82 -19.05
CA SER A 262 -33.55 43.28 -20.35
C SER A 262 -32.89 42.51 -21.50
N GLN A 263 -31.62 42.11 -21.35
CA GLN A 263 -30.90 41.29 -22.32
C GLN A 263 -31.43 39.85 -22.36
N MET A 264 -31.77 39.27 -21.21
CA MET A 264 -32.39 37.95 -21.10
C MET A 264 -33.79 37.90 -21.74
N ALA A 265 -34.58 38.96 -21.57
CA ALA A 265 -35.90 39.09 -22.19
C ALA A 265 -35.83 39.22 -23.72
N GLN A 266 -34.83 39.93 -24.25
CA GLN A 266 -34.59 40.05 -25.69
C GLN A 266 -34.15 38.72 -26.32
N GLN A 267 -33.36 37.93 -25.59
CA GLN A 267 -32.89 36.63 -26.03
C GLN A 267 -34.00 35.56 -26.03
N MET A 268 -34.97 35.65 -25.11
CA MET A 268 -36.18 34.81 -25.13
C MET A 268 -37.13 35.14 -26.29
N MET A 269 -37.21 36.40 -26.72
CA MET A 269 -38.03 36.79 -27.89
C MET A 269 -37.42 36.36 -29.22
N GLN A 270 -36.08 36.26 -29.34
CA GLN A 270 -35.43 35.82 -30.57
C GLN A 270 -35.48 34.30 -30.81
N ASN A 271 -35.64 33.49 -29.76
CA ASN A 271 -35.59 32.03 -29.84
C ASN A 271 -36.99 31.35 -29.83
N GLY A 272 -38.08 32.10 -29.98
CA GLY A 272 -39.44 31.53 -30.08
C GLY A 272 -39.96 30.85 -28.79
N GLY A 273 -39.28 31.00 -27.65
CA GLY A 273 -39.63 30.32 -26.40
C GLY A 273 -40.98 30.73 -25.81
N LEU A 274 -41.47 31.93 -26.15
CA LEU A 274 -42.79 32.40 -25.73
C LEU A 274 -43.93 31.72 -26.50
N GLU A 275 -43.69 31.32 -27.75
CA GLU A 275 -44.68 30.68 -28.63
C GLU A 275 -44.91 29.21 -28.25
N GLN A 276 -43.86 28.54 -27.74
CA GLN A 276 -43.95 27.20 -27.16
C GLN A 276 -44.66 27.16 -25.80
N LEU A 277 -44.55 28.23 -25.01
CA LEU A 277 -45.25 28.39 -23.74
C LEU A 277 -46.76 28.64 -23.92
N MET A 278 -47.15 29.41 -24.94
CA MET A 278 -48.57 29.70 -25.22
C MET A 278 -49.33 28.58 -25.93
N ASN A 279 -48.64 27.61 -26.54
CA ASN A 279 -49.25 26.45 -27.19
C ASN A 279 -49.35 25.23 -26.25
N ASN A 280 -48.98 25.35 -24.97
CA ASN A 280 -49.12 24.27 -24.01
C ASN A 280 -50.61 24.08 -23.62
N PRO A 281 -51.26 22.95 -23.96
CA PRO A 281 -52.67 22.72 -23.72
C PRO A 281 -53.07 22.79 -22.24
N MET A 282 -52.15 22.44 -21.34
CA MET A 282 -52.36 22.46 -19.89
C MET A 282 -52.42 23.90 -19.33
N LEU A 283 -51.63 24.82 -19.88
CA LEU A 283 -51.65 26.25 -19.48
C LEU A 283 -52.94 26.94 -19.92
N ARG A 284 -53.49 26.55 -21.08
CA ARG A 284 -54.83 26.98 -21.53
C ARG A 284 -55.93 26.46 -20.61
N GLN A 285 -55.87 25.18 -20.26
CA GLN A 285 -56.86 24.54 -19.38
C GLN A 285 -56.78 25.08 -17.93
N MET A 286 -55.58 25.45 -17.47
CA MET A 286 -55.35 26.08 -16.17
C MET A 286 -55.87 27.53 -16.16
N ALA A 287 -55.72 28.28 -17.26
CA ALA A 287 -56.25 29.63 -17.43
C ALA A 287 -57.80 29.65 -17.55
N GLU A 288 -58.40 28.66 -18.21
CA GLU A 288 -59.87 28.50 -18.30
C GLU A 288 -60.50 28.16 -16.94
N ASN A 289 -59.83 27.33 -16.12
CA ASN A 289 -60.31 27.00 -14.77
C ASN A 289 -60.10 28.13 -13.75
N PHE A 290 -59.16 29.05 -14.00
CA PHE A 290 -58.91 30.20 -13.12
C PHE A 290 -59.97 31.30 -13.27
N GLY A 291 -60.60 31.41 -14.43
CA GLY A 291 -61.52 32.49 -14.77
C GLY A 291 -62.94 32.35 -14.21
N SER A 292 -63.33 31.19 -13.65
CA SER A 292 -64.75 30.94 -13.34
C SER A 292 -65.09 30.59 -11.89
N ASN A 293 -64.16 30.21 -10.99
CA ASN A 293 -64.56 29.87 -9.61
C ASN A 293 -63.51 29.97 -8.47
N GLY A 294 -62.34 30.58 -8.67
CA GLY A 294 -61.51 31.10 -7.57
C GLY A 294 -61.06 30.15 -6.45
N GLN A 295 -61.02 28.83 -6.64
CA GLN A 295 -60.46 27.87 -5.66
C GLN A 295 -59.26 27.10 -6.21
N MET A 296 -58.18 27.02 -5.42
CA MET A 296 -57.01 26.18 -5.73
C MET A 296 -57.34 24.69 -5.55
N PRO A 297 -56.84 23.80 -6.43
CA PRO A 297 -57.05 22.36 -6.31
C PRO A 297 -56.20 21.72 -5.19
N ASP A 298 -56.70 20.60 -4.65
CA ASP A 298 -56.08 19.83 -3.56
C ASP A 298 -54.74 19.21 -3.96
N ILE A 299 -53.67 19.63 -3.26
CA ILE A 299 -52.26 19.25 -3.44
C ILE A 299 -52.03 17.74 -3.21
N SER A 300 -52.91 17.07 -2.45
CA SER A 300 -52.78 15.63 -2.19
C SER A 300 -52.95 14.77 -3.44
N SER A 301 -53.79 15.21 -4.39
CA SER A 301 -54.09 14.49 -5.64
C SER A 301 -53.01 14.65 -6.71
N LEU A 302 -52.20 15.70 -6.63
CA LEU A 302 -51.09 16.02 -7.55
C LEU A 302 -49.86 15.12 -7.34
N MET A 303 -49.64 14.60 -6.12
CA MET A 303 -48.44 13.81 -5.78
C MET A 303 -48.50 12.33 -6.21
N ASN A 304 -49.65 11.84 -6.67
CA ASN A 304 -49.84 10.46 -7.11
C ASN A 304 -49.64 10.24 -8.62
N ASN A 305 -49.30 11.29 -9.38
CA ASN A 305 -49.02 11.16 -10.81
C ASN A 305 -47.49 11.08 -11.06
N PRO A 306 -46.97 9.95 -11.59
CA PRO A 306 -45.53 9.72 -11.78
C PRO A 306 -44.85 10.76 -12.68
N GLN A 307 -45.56 11.28 -13.67
CA GLN A 307 -45.03 12.25 -14.64
C GLN A 307 -44.87 13.65 -14.01
N LEU A 308 -45.75 14.01 -13.06
CA LEU A 308 -45.65 15.25 -12.29
C LEU A 308 -44.54 15.19 -11.23
N ARG A 309 -44.24 14.01 -10.67
CA ARG A 309 -43.06 13.82 -9.81
C ARG A 309 -41.75 14.04 -10.55
N GLN A 310 -41.67 13.53 -11.77
CA GLN A 310 -40.48 13.69 -12.62
C GLN A 310 -40.31 15.15 -13.06
N MET A 311 -41.41 15.84 -13.34
CA MET A 311 -41.43 17.27 -13.63
C MET A 311 -41.09 18.12 -12.40
N ALA A 312 -41.58 17.78 -11.21
CA ALA A 312 -41.24 18.45 -9.95
C ALA A 312 -39.77 18.23 -9.58
N GLN A 313 -39.20 17.05 -9.85
CA GLN A 313 -37.76 16.79 -9.68
C GLN A 313 -36.89 17.59 -10.66
N GLN A 314 -37.39 17.86 -11.88
CA GLN A 314 -36.70 18.69 -12.86
C GLN A 314 -36.85 20.20 -12.59
N PHE A 315 -37.97 20.64 -12.00
CA PHE A 315 -38.22 22.06 -11.68
C PHE A 315 -37.74 22.50 -10.29
N MET A 316 -37.63 21.59 -9.31
CA MET A 316 -37.20 21.87 -7.93
C MET A 316 -35.72 21.54 -7.67
N GLY A 317 -34.91 21.33 -8.72
CA GLY A 317 -33.48 21.03 -8.62
C GLY A 317 -32.58 22.23 -8.25
N GLY A 318 -33.09 23.26 -7.58
CA GLY A 318 -32.34 24.52 -7.38
C GLY A 318 -32.71 25.38 -6.16
N MET A 319 -33.63 24.95 -5.29
CA MET A 319 -33.90 25.67 -4.04
C MET A 319 -33.93 24.68 -2.88
N GLY A 320 -33.01 24.89 -1.93
CA GLY A 320 -32.81 24.04 -0.78
C GLY A 320 -34.10 23.79 0.01
N VAL A 321 -34.50 22.53 0.09
CA VAL A 321 -35.40 22.05 1.13
C VAL A 321 -34.57 21.94 2.39
N ALA A 322 -34.75 22.92 3.28
CA ALA A 322 -34.17 22.93 4.61
C ALA A 322 -34.63 21.71 5.42
N ASN A 323 -33.67 20.98 5.98
CA ASN A 323 -33.72 20.18 7.20
C ASN A 323 -35.11 19.76 7.70
N MET A 324 -35.62 18.65 7.17
CA MET A 324 -36.33 17.69 8.04
C MET A 324 -35.26 16.71 8.54
N SER A 325 -34.79 16.92 9.77
CA SER A 325 -33.86 16.01 10.43
C SER A 325 -34.46 14.60 10.43
N LYS A 326 -33.90 13.67 9.66
CA LYS A 326 -34.08 12.24 9.94
C LYS A 326 -33.58 12.04 11.37
N GLU A 327 -34.43 11.49 12.22
CA GLU A 327 -34.07 11.20 13.62
C GLU A 327 -32.83 10.28 13.63
N ALA A 328 -31.91 10.48 14.57
CA ALA A 328 -30.69 9.68 14.65
C ALA A 328 -31.03 8.23 15.05
N VAL A 329 -30.92 7.30 14.09
CA VAL A 329 -31.36 5.91 14.25
C VAL A 329 -30.20 4.93 14.43
N ALA A 330 -29.00 5.25 13.94
CA ALA A 330 -27.87 4.32 13.89
C ALA A 330 -26.97 4.39 15.13
N ASP A 331 -26.60 3.23 15.66
CA ASP A 331 -25.71 3.07 16.81
C ASP A 331 -24.24 3.32 16.44
N ILE A 332 -23.88 3.03 15.19
CA ILE A 332 -22.53 3.18 14.62
C ILE A 332 -22.61 3.39 13.11
N GLY A 333 -21.64 4.10 12.55
CA GLY A 333 -21.49 4.28 11.11
C GLY A 333 -20.22 3.64 10.59
N LEU A 334 -20.23 3.19 9.33
CA LEU A 334 -19.05 2.70 8.64
C LEU A 334 -18.91 3.34 7.26
N ILE A 335 -17.73 3.90 7.00
CA ILE A 335 -17.31 4.48 5.73
C ILE A 335 -16.35 3.50 5.03
N GLY A 336 -16.70 3.05 3.83
CA GLY A 336 -15.89 2.15 3.01
C GLY A 336 -16.54 0.79 2.77
N LEU A 337 -17.25 0.65 1.64
CA LEU A 337 -18.05 -0.53 1.32
C LEU A 337 -17.33 -1.51 0.38
N ALA A 338 -16.07 -1.81 0.68
CA ALA A 338 -15.43 -3.01 0.15
C ALA A 338 -15.97 -4.26 0.86
N VAL A 339 -15.58 -5.44 0.40
CA VAL A 339 -16.00 -6.75 0.97
C VAL A 339 -15.85 -6.80 2.49
N MET A 340 -14.72 -6.33 3.03
CA MET A 340 -14.50 -6.27 4.49
C MET A 340 -15.52 -5.37 5.21
N GLY A 341 -15.85 -4.21 4.63
CA GLY A 341 -16.74 -3.23 5.25
C GLY A 341 -18.19 -3.68 5.24
N GLN A 342 -18.64 -4.22 4.10
CA GLN A 342 -19.98 -4.80 3.98
C GLN A 342 -20.19 -5.93 4.98
N ASN A 343 -19.24 -6.87 5.07
CA ASN A 343 -19.35 -8.00 5.99
C ASN A 343 -19.30 -7.56 7.47
N LEU A 344 -18.49 -6.56 7.83
CA LEU A 344 -18.46 -6.03 9.18
C LEU A 344 -19.77 -5.30 9.55
N ILE A 345 -20.36 -4.56 8.61
CA ILE A 345 -21.70 -3.95 8.78
C ILE A 345 -22.75 -5.03 9.04
N LEU A 346 -22.79 -6.08 8.21
CA LEU A 346 -23.76 -7.17 8.35
C LEU A 346 -23.56 -7.92 9.67
N ASN A 347 -22.33 -8.14 10.11
CA ASN A 347 -22.03 -8.72 11.41
C ASN A 347 -22.61 -7.85 12.54
N MET A 348 -22.30 -6.55 12.58
CA MET A 348 -22.85 -5.63 13.57
C MET A 348 -24.39 -5.61 13.56
N ASN A 349 -25.01 -5.63 12.38
CA ASN A 349 -26.46 -5.70 12.23
C ASN A 349 -27.05 -6.99 12.84
N ASP A 350 -26.42 -8.15 12.60
CA ASP A 350 -26.86 -9.43 13.16
C ASP A 350 -26.75 -9.47 14.70
N LYS A 351 -25.84 -8.67 15.28
CA LYS A 351 -25.74 -8.48 16.73
C LYS A 351 -26.73 -7.47 17.29
N GLY A 352 -27.64 -6.96 16.45
CA GLY A 352 -28.75 -6.11 16.84
C GLY A 352 -28.48 -4.61 16.75
N PHE A 353 -27.33 -4.18 16.22
CA PHE A 353 -26.98 -2.77 16.06
C PHE A 353 -27.52 -2.21 14.73
N THR A 354 -28.10 -1.01 14.76
CA THR A 354 -28.43 -0.28 13.53
C THR A 354 -27.17 0.40 13.02
N VAL A 355 -26.78 0.11 11.78
CA VAL A 355 -25.53 0.62 11.19
C VAL A 355 -25.82 1.58 10.04
N ALA A 356 -25.19 2.76 10.05
CA ALA A 356 -25.18 3.66 8.91
C ALA A 356 -24.03 3.28 7.95
N ALA A 357 -24.33 3.11 6.66
CA ALA A 357 -23.38 2.76 5.62
C ALA A 357 -23.13 3.98 4.72
N TYR A 358 -21.86 4.29 4.49
CA TYR A 358 -21.47 5.33 3.54
C TYR A 358 -20.25 4.91 2.72
N ASN A 359 -20.17 5.40 1.50
CA ASN A 359 -19.02 5.22 0.62
C ASN A 359 -18.89 6.42 -0.32
N ARG A 360 -17.65 6.82 -0.65
CA ARG A 360 -17.38 7.94 -1.58
C ARG A 360 -18.13 7.77 -2.91
N THR A 361 -18.10 6.57 -3.47
CA THR A 361 -18.91 6.19 -4.62
C THR A 361 -20.25 5.72 -4.11
N THR A 362 -21.27 6.58 -4.21
CA THR A 362 -22.59 6.38 -3.61
C THR A 362 -23.38 5.22 -4.23
N SER A 363 -23.13 4.86 -5.50
CA SER A 363 -23.75 3.68 -6.11
C SER A 363 -23.45 2.38 -5.34
N LYS A 364 -22.29 2.28 -4.67
CA LYS A 364 -21.98 1.14 -3.80
C LYS A 364 -22.88 1.06 -2.57
N VAL A 365 -23.39 2.19 -2.10
CA VAL A 365 -24.36 2.23 -0.99
C VAL A 365 -25.69 1.69 -1.48
N ASP A 366 -26.15 2.15 -2.65
CA ASP A 366 -27.41 1.70 -3.26
C ASP A 366 -27.37 0.20 -3.57
N ASP A 367 -26.28 -0.28 -4.19
CA ASP A 367 -26.09 -1.70 -4.51
C ASP A 367 -26.10 -2.57 -3.25
N PHE A 368 -25.38 -2.16 -2.20
CA PHE A 368 -25.33 -2.91 -0.94
C PHE A 368 -26.70 -2.98 -0.25
N LEU A 369 -27.44 -1.87 -0.21
CA LEU A 369 -28.79 -1.84 0.37
C LEU A 369 -29.82 -2.63 -0.44
N ALA A 370 -29.68 -2.64 -1.76
CA ALA A 370 -30.56 -3.39 -2.66
C ALA A 370 -30.30 -4.90 -2.63
N ASN A 371 -29.08 -5.32 -2.27
CA ASN A 371 -28.64 -6.71 -2.29
C ASN A 371 -28.33 -7.23 -0.88
N GLU A 372 -27.08 -7.25 -0.44
CA GLU A 372 -26.63 -7.98 0.75
C GLU A 372 -27.26 -7.47 2.05
N ALA A 373 -27.54 -6.16 2.14
CA ALA A 373 -28.19 -5.55 3.29
C ALA A 373 -29.72 -5.44 3.16
N LYS A 374 -30.33 -6.01 2.11
CA LYS A 374 -31.77 -5.98 1.92
C LYS A 374 -32.50 -6.68 3.06
N GLY A 375 -33.47 -5.98 3.67
CA GLY A 375 -34.26 -6.51 4.79
C GLY A 375 -33.54 -6.49 6.15
N THR A 376 -32.36 -5.87 6.22
CA THR A 376 -31.64 -5.60 7.47
C THR A 376 -32.08 -4.26 8.08
N LYS A 377 -31.46 -3.86 9.21
CA LYS A 377 -31.64 -2.53 9.81
C LYS A 377 -30.60 -1.52 9.33
N VAL A 378 -29.78 -1.87 8.34
CA VAL A 378 -28.75 -0.98 7.80
C VAL A 378 -29.41 0.18 7.07
N VAL A 379 -28.92 1.39 7.30
CA VAL A 379 -29.36 2.62 6.61
C VAL A 379 -28.21 3.18 5.78
N GLY A 380 -28.49 3.71 4.60
CA GLY A 380 -27.48 4.36 3.75
C GLY A 380 -27.53 5.88 3.83
N ALA A 381 -26.40 6.49 3.50
CA ALA A 381 -26.29 7.93 3.27
C ALA A 381 -25.61 8.21 1.94
N HIS A 382 -25.87 9.39 1.36
CA HIS A 382 -25.30 9.81 0.08
C HIS A 382 -24.36 11.02 0.21
N SER A 383 -24.18 11.53 1.43
CA SER A 383 -23.22 12.58 1.79
C SER A 383 -22.66 12.35 3.19
N VAL A 384 -21.53 12.99 3.51
CA VAL A 384 -20.93 12.91 4.85
C VAL A 384 -21.84 13.56 5.89
N GLU A 385 -22.49 14.67 5.53
CA GLU A 385 -23.46 15.39 6.33
C GLU A 385 -24.65 14.51 6.70
N GLU A 386 -25.25 13.86 5.69
CA GLU A 386 -26.35 12.92 5.91
C GLU A 386 -25.89 11.76 6.78
N PHE A 387 -24.73 11.16 6.49
CA PHE A 387 -24.18 10.05 7.25
C PHE A 387 -24.04 10.39 8.73
N VAL A 388 -23.43 11.54 9.05
CA VAL A 388 -23.23 12.00 10.42
C VAL A 388 -24.57 12.32 11.13
N SER A 389 -25.58 12.78 10.38
CA SER A 389 -26.91 13.07 10.93
C SER A 389 -27.69 11.81 11.37
N LEU A 390 -27.39 10.65 10.79
CA LEU A 390 -28.04 9.38 11.12
C LEU A 390 -27.54 8.76 12.44
N LEU A 391 -26.41 9.25 12.98
CA LEU A 391 -25.70 8.64 14.11
C LEU A 391 -26.18 9.16 15.46
N LYS A 392 -26.44 8.25 16.40
CA LYS A 392 -26.66 8.57 17.81
C LYS A 392 -25.40 9.16 18.44
N ARG A 393 -25.58 10.00 19.46
CA ARG A 393 -24.49 10.64 20.21
C ARG A 393 -24.06 9.77 21.41
N PRO A 394 -22.77 9.72 21.79
CA PRO A 394 -21.63 10.20 20.99
C PRO A 394 -21.52 9.40 19.69
N ARG A 395 -21.23 10.08 18.58
CA ARG A 395 -21.18 9.48 17.25
C ARG A 395 -19.98 8.55 17.15
N LYS A 396 -20.17 7.40 16.50
CA LYS A 396 -19.16 6.35 16.36
C LYS A 396 -18.99 6.05 14.88
N ILE A 397 -17.82 6.31 14.33
CA ILE A 397 -17.59 6.27 12.89
C ILE A 397 -16.37 5.41 12.58
N ILE A 398 -16.59 4.25 11.96
CA ILE A 398 -15.52 3.37 11.47
C ILE A 398 -15.12 3.80 10.06
N LEU A 399 -13.84 4.05 9.84
CA LEU A 399 -13.22 4.23 8.54
C LEU A 399 -12.57 2.91 8.14
N LEU A 400 -13.09 2.27 7.10
CA LEU A 400 -12.53 1.04 6.53
C LEU A 400 -12.15 1.26 5.07
N VAL A 401 -11.24 2.19 4.87
CA VAL A 401 -10.77 2.68 3.56
C VAL A 401 -9.31 2.32 3.33
N LYS A 402 -8.78 2.62 2.14
CA LYS A 402 -7.35 2.45 1.85
C LYS A 402 -6.52 3.25 2.87
N ALA A 403 -5.53 2.62 3.49
CA ALA A 403 -4.63 3.29 4.43
C ALA A 403 -3.86 4.45 3.77
N GLY A 404 -3.39 5.40 4.59
CA GLY A 404 -2.70 6.61 4.14
C GLY A 404 -3.66 7.78 3.91
N ALA A 405 -3.41 8.58 2.86
CA ALA A 405 -4.07 9.86 2.61
C ALA A 405 -5.61 9.78 2.52
N ALA A 406 -6.18 8.63 2.12
CA ALA A 406 -7.63 8.49 2.06
C ALA A 406 -8.29 8.51 3.46
N VAL A 407 -7.61 8.02 4.50
CA VAL A 407 -8.10 8.13 5.88
C VAL A 407 -8.10 9.59 6.33
N ASP A 408 -7.00 10.32 6.07
CA ASP A 408 -6.88 11.74 6.43
C ASP A 408 -7.93 12.60 5.71
N ALA A 409 -8.16 12.36 4.42
CA ALA A 409 -9.17 13.08 3.65
C ALA A 409 -10.60 12.85 4.18
N PHE A 410 -10.92 11.67 4.71
CA PHE A 410 -12.22 11.43 5.34
C PHE A 410 -12.32 12.07 6.72
N ILE A 411 -11.24 12.04 7.51
CA ILE A 411 -11.17 12.74 8.79
C ILE A 411 -11.46 14.23 8.57
N GLU A 412 -10.79 14.88 7.61
CA GLU A 412 -11.00 16.29 7.26
C GLU A 412 -12.46 16.60 6.90
N GLN A 413 -13.11 15.73 6.12
CA GLN A 413 -14.52 15.87 5.76
C GLN A 413 -15.46 15.68 6.95
N LEU A 414 -15.10 14.83 7.92
CA LEU A 414 -15.93 14.56 9.09
C LEU A 414 -15.89 15.69 10.12
N LEU A 415 -14.72 16.28 10.34
CA LEU A 415 -14.48 17.25 11.43
C LEU A 415 -15.52 18.39 11.53
N PRO A 416 -16.00 19.01 10.42
CA PRO A 416 -17.00 20.08 10.49
C PRO A 416 -18.37 19.64 11.03
N HIS A 417 -18.64 18.33 11.09
CA HIS A 417 -19.95 17.77 11.45
C HIS A 417 -19.95 17.06 12.81
N LEU A 418 -18.78 16.96 13.45
CA LEU A 418 -18.62 16.29 14.76
C LEU A 418 -18.62 17.29 15.91
N GLU A 419 -18.95 16.79 17.10
CA GLU A 419 -18.89 17.55 18.34
C GLU A 419 -18.05 16.83 19.40
N LYS A 420 -17.66 17.56 20.45
CA LYS A 420 -16.78 17.02 21.51
C LYS A 420 -17.32 15.69 22.07
N GLY A 421 -16.43 14.71 22.19
CA GLY A 421 -16.77 13.35 22.63
C GLY A 421 -17.18 12.38 21.52
N ASP A 422 -17.38 12.84 20.27
CA ASP A 422 -17.56 11.94 19.13
C ASP A 422 -16.27 11.16 18.82
N ILE A 423 -16.43 9.99 18.23
CA ILE A 423 -15.39 8.96 18.11
C ILE A 423 -15.16 8.61 16.63
N ILE A 424 -13.93 8.80 16.17
CA ILE A 424 -13.45 8.30 14.88
C ILE A 424 -12.63 7.03 15.13
N ILE A 425 -12.96 5.96 14.43
CA ILE A 425 -12.26 4.68 14.47
C ILE A 425 -11.65 4.42 13.09
N ASP A 426 -10.33 4.32 12.99
CA ASP A 426 -9.68 3.78 11.80
C ASP A 426 -9.56 2.26 11.96
N GLY A 427 -10.30 1.51 11.16
CA GLY A 427 -10.28 0.04 11.13
C GLY A 427 -9.34 -0.54 10.07
N GLY A 428 -8.64 0.32 9.32
CA GLY A 428 -7.75 -0.09 8.24
C GLY A 428 -6.47 -0.77 8.74
N ASN A 429 -5.63 -1.20 7.79
CA ASN A 429 -4.25 -1.59 8.10
C ASN A 429 -3.33 -0.36 8.04
N SER A 430 -3.62 0.66 8.85
CA SER A 430 -2.80 1.87 8.92
C SER A 430 -1.48 1.62 9.64
N HIS A 431 -0.45 2.38 9.27
CA HIS A 431 0.84 2.33 9.96
C HIS A 431 0.72 3.03 11.31
N PHE A 432 1.21 2.43 12.40
CA PHE A 432 0.99 2.92 13.76
C PHE A 432 1.46 4.38 14.02
N PRO A 433 2.51 4.94 13.36
CA PRO A 433 2.88 6.34 13.54
C PRO A 433 1.84 7.31 12.96
N ASP A 434 1.12 6.93 11.90
CA ASP A 434 0.00 7.73 11.40
C ASP A 434 -1.13 7.78 12.44
N THR A 435 -1.38 6.66 13.13
CA THR A 435 -2.36 6.59 14.23
C THR A 435 -1.93 7.42 15.43
N GLU A 436 -0.66 7.38 15.82
CA GLU A 436 -0.10 8.26 16.86
C GLU A 436 -0.31 9.74 16.52
N ARG A 437 -0.03 10.14 15.29
CA ARG A 437 -0.25 11.51 14.80
C ARG A 437 -1.74 11.87 14.86
N ARG A 438 -2.60 11.07 14.23
CA ARG A 438 -4.05 11.31 14.16
C ARG A 438 -4.69 11.35 15.54
N CYS A 439 -4.29 10.46 16.45
CA CYS A 439 -4.81 10.44 17.82
C CYS A 439 -4.59 11.79 18.50
N LYS A 440 -3.36 12.32 18.47
CA LYS A 440 -3.00 13.62 19.06
C LYS A 440 -3.75 14.78 18.40
N GLU A 441 -3.83 14.79 17.07
CA GLU A 441 -4.50 15.86 16.31
C GLU A 441 -6.02 15.91 16.55
N ILE A 442 -6.64 14.76 16.78
CA ILE A 442 -8.08 14.61 17.00
C ILE A 442 -8.45 14.89 18.46
N GLU A 443 -7.63 14.41 19.41
CA GLU A 443 -7.77 14.74 20.84
C GLU A 443 -7.64 16.25 21.10
N ALA A 444 -6.73 16.93 20.41
CA ALA A 444 -6.58 18.39 20.50
C ALA A 444 -7.86 19.16 20.09
N LYS A 445 -8.74 18.54 19.31
CA LYS A 445 -10.05 19.09 18.89
C LYS A 445 -11.19 18.69 19.84
N GLY A 446 -10.89 17.95 20.91
CA GLY A 446 -11.87 17.44 21.88
C GLY A 446 -12.69 16.24 21.39
N LEU A 447 -12.20 15.57 20.34
CA LEU A 447 -12.76 14.34 19.79
C LEU A 447 -11.92 13.14 20.24
N LEU A 448 -12.45 11.94 20.12
CA LEU A 448 -11.76 10.71 20.49
C LEU A 448 -11.35 9.93 19.24
N TYR A 449 -10.17 9.32 19.26
CA TYR A 449 -9.65 8.58 18.12
C TYR A 449 -9.22 7.17 18.53
N VAL A 450 -9.59 6.18 17.71
CA VAL A 450 -9.20 4.77 17.92
C VAL A 450 -8.62 4.22 16.63
N GLY A 451 -7.37 3.75 16.67
CA GLY A 451 -6.82 2.87 15.65
C GLY A 451 -7.08 1.42 16.05
N SER A 452 -7.83 0.69 15.23
CA SER A 452 -8.22 -0.68 15.53
C SER A 452 -7.80 -1.63 14.43
N GLY A 453 -6.93 -2.58 14.77
CA GLY A 453 -6.69 -3.72 13.90
C GLY A 453 -7.95 -4.56 13.69
N VAL A 454 -8.25 -4.91 12.44
CA VAL A 454 -9.31 -5.88 12.10
C VAL A 454 -8.70 -7.07 11.37
N SER A 455 -8.80 -8.29 11.91
CA SER A 455 -8.25 -9.50 11.29
C SER A 455 -9.31 -10.60 11.14
N GLY A 456 -9.21 -11.39 10.07
CA GLY A 456 -10.10 -12.53 9.80
C GLY A 456 -10.53 -12.73 8.35
N GLY A 457 -10.13 -11.83 7.45
CA GLY A 457 -10.57 -11.89 6.06
C GLY A 457 -12.08 -11.66 5.93
N GLU A 458 -12.62 -12.01 4.77
CA GLU A 458 -14.03 -11.83 4.45
C GLU A 458 -14.96 -12.58 5.41
N GLU A 459 -14.72 -13.89 5.58
CA GLU A 459 -15.50 -14.75 6.45
C GLU A 459 -15.41 -14.31 7.92
N GLY A 460 -14.20 -13.99 8.39
CA GLY A 460 -13.99 -13.48 9.74
C GLY A 460 -14.73 -12.17 9.96
N ALA A 461 -14.69 -11.22 9.02
CA ALA A 461 -15.45 -9.96 9.15
C ALA A 461 -16.96 -10.20 9.31
N ARG A 462 -17.51 -11.21 8.61
CA ARG A 462 -18.94 -11.53 8.59
C ARG A 462 -19.44 -12.21 9.88
N HIS A 463 -18.63 -13.09 10.45
CA HIS A 463 -19.08 -13.98 11.53
C HIS A 463 -18.42 -13.71 12.89
N GLY A 464 -17.27 -13.02 12.88
CA GLY A 464 -16.53 -12.68 14.09
C GLY A 464 -15.06 -12.43 13.78
N PRO A 465 -14.63 -11.18 13.58
CA PRO A 465 -13.21 -10.88 13.40
C PRO A 465 -12.50 -10.83 14.75
N SER A 466 -11.18 -10.81 14.71
CA SER A 466 -10.38 -10.29 15.82
C SER A 466 -10.28 -8.78 15.70
N LEU A 467 -10.57 -8.06 16.78
CA LEU A 467 -10.56 -6.59 16.85
C LEU A 467 -9.56 -6.14 17.91
N MET A 468 -8.67 -5.22 17.53
CA MET A 468 -7.52 -4.80 18.36
C MET A 468 -7.53 -3.26 18.55
N PRO A 469 -8.49 -2.68 19.29
CA PRO A 469 -8.62 -1.24 19.45
C PRO A 469 -7.57 -0.64 20.40
N GLY A 470 -6.93 0.46 19.99
CA GLY A 470 -6.13 1.34 20.84
C GLY A 470 -6.25 2.81 20.42
N GLY A 471 -5.89 3.75 21.30
CA GLY A 471 -6.08 5.19 21.07
C GLY A 471 -6.53 5.93 22.32
N SER A 472 -7.59 6.74 22.20
CA SER A 472 -8.22 7.45 23.31
C SER A 472 -9.03 6.49 24.19
N GLU A 473 -8.57 6.22 25.42
CA GLU A 473 -9.18 5.22 26.32
C GLU A 473 -10.65 5.52 26.66
N ASP A 474 -11.04 6.80 26.74
CA ASP A 474 -12.42 7.23 26.99
C ASP A 474 -13.41 6.73 25.92
N ALA A 475 -12.92 6.45 24.70
CA ALA A 475 -13.76 5.88 23.64
C ALA A 475 -14.20 4.45 23.95
N TRP A 476 -13.41 3.70 24.72
CA TRP A 476 -13.63 2.28 24.94
C TRP A 476 -14.96 1.99 25.62
N THR A 477 -15.37 2.81 26.59
CA THR A 477 -16.67 2.68 27.28
C THR A 477 -17.83 2.69 26.29
N SER A 478 -17.74 3.50 25.23
CA SER A 478 -18.78 3.61 24.20
C SER A 478 -18.70 2.53 23.11
N LEU A 479 -17.53 1.94 22.90
CA LEU A 479 -17.27 0.96 21.82
C LEU A 479 -17.34 -0.49 22.28
N LYS A 480 -17.04 -0.76 23.56
CA LYS A 480 -16.83 -2.10 24.11
C LYS A 480 -17.94 -3.09 23.76
N ASP A 481 -19.20 -2.74 24.00
CA ASP A 481 -20.33 -3.65 23.73
C ASP A 481 -20.45 -4.02 22.25
N ILE A 482 -20.31 -3.02 21.36
CA ILE A 482 -20.38 -3.24 19.90
C ILE A 482 -19.22 -4.14 19.47
N PHE A 483 -17.99 -3.77 19.84
CA PHE A 483 -16.78 -4.46 19.42
C PHE A 483 -16.74 -5.90 19.95
N GLN A 484 -17.03 -6.12 21.23
CA GLN A 484 -16.97 -7.45 21.84
C GLN A 484 -18.08 -8.40 21.33
N LYS A 485 -19.28 -7.90 21.03
CA LYS A 485 -20.34 -8.72 20.42
C LYS A 485 -20.08 -9.05 18.96
N THR A 486 -19.45 -8.12 18.23
CA THR A 486 -19.09 -8.31 16.82
C THR A 486 -17.89 -9.24 16.65
N ALA A 487 -16.93 -9.23 17.59
CA ALA A 487 -15.75 -10.09 17.54
C ALA A 487 -16.06 -11.59 17.66
N ALA A 488 -15.14 -12.41 17.15
CA ALA A 488 -15.14 -13.86 17.41
C ALA A 488 -15.16 -14.15 18.92
N GLN A 489 -15.68 -15.31 19.30
CA GLN A 489 -15.71 -15.77 20.68
C GLN A 489 -14.80 -17.01 20.81
N SER A 490 -13.93 -17.04 21.82
CA SER A 490 -13.08 -18.19 22.14
C SER A 490 -13.33 -18.60 23.60
N ASP A 491 -13.87 -19.79 23.81
CA ASP A 491 -14.31 -20.27 25.14
C ASP A 491 -15.24 -19.29 25.88
N GLY A 492 -16.10 -18.58 25.14
CA GLY A 492 -17.01 -17.57 25.69
C GLY A 492 -16.39 -16.20 25.96
N GLU A 493 -15.08 -16.03 25.70
CA GLU A 493 -14.39 -14.74 25.79
C GLU A 493 -14.31 -14.08 24.41
N PRO A 494 -14.63 -12.77 24.28
CA PRO A 494 -14.53 -12.08 23.00
C PRO A 494 -13.06 -11.92 22.58
N CYS A 495 -12.77 -12.18 21.32
CA CYS A 495 -11.48 -11.91 20.67
C CYS A 495 -11.31 -10.41 20.38
N CYS A 496 -11.60 -9.59 21.40
CA CYS A 496 -11.49 -8.13 21.39
C CYS A 496 -11.37 -7.61 22.82
N ASP A 497 -10.34 -6.79 23.05
CA ASP A 497 -10.17 -6.02 24.28
C ASP A 497 -9.37 -4.75 24.01
N TRP A 498 -9.30 -3.84 24.98
CA TRP A 498 -8.51 -2.62 24.86
C TRP A 498 -7.00 -2.93 24.85
N VAL A 499 -6.30 -2.46 23.82
CA VAL A 499 -4.87 -2.76 23.62
C VAL A 499 -3.96 -1.78 24.37
N GLY A 500 -4.28 -0.49 24.32
CA GLY A 500 -3.44 0.56 24.87
C GLY A 500 -3.68 1.93 24.24
N GLY A 501 -2.90 2.93 24.67
CA GLY A 501 -2.99 4.29 24.16
C GLY A 501 -2.45 4.47 22.73
N GLY A 502 -2.81 5.58 22.08
CA GLY A 502 -2.24 6.00 20.80
C GLY A 502 -2.32 4.96 19.68
N GLY A 503 -1.17 4.60 19.10
CA GLY A 503 -1.04 3.68 17.96
C GLY A 503 -1.05 2.20 18.32
N ALA A 504 -1.22 1.83 19.59
CA ALA A 504 -1.01 0.47 20.09
C ALA A 504 -1.86 -0.60 19.35
N GLY A 505 -3.12 -0.31 19.04
CA GLY A 505 -4.01 -1.25 18.35
C GLY A 505 -3.52 -1.63 16.95
N HIS A 506 -3.11 -0.65 16.15
CA HIS A 506 -2.51 -0.89 14.83
C HIS A 506 -1.11 -1.49 14.93
N TYR A 507 -0.35 -1.19 15.98
CA TYR A 507 0.95 -1.82 16.23
C TYR A 507 0.79 -3.33 16.46
N VAL A 508 -0.13 -3.75 17.34
CA VAL A 508 -0.43 -5.17 17.58
C VAL A 508 -0.90 -5.85 16.30
N LYS A 509 -1.72 -5.18 15.48
CA LYS A 509 -2.13 -5.72 14.18
C LYS A 509 -0.99 -5.89 13.19
N MET A 510 -0.06 -4.94 13.15
CA MET A 510 1.15 -5.03 12.34
C MET A 510 1.95 -6.28 12.74
N VAL A 511 2.23 -6.46 14.04
CA VAL A 511 2.96 -7.63 14.56
C VAL A 511 2.21 -8.94 14.27
N HIS A 512 0.89 -8.98 14.44
CA HIS A 512 0.06 -10.12 14.01
C HIS A 512 0.34 -10.50 12.55
N ASN A 513 0.38 -9.53 11.62
CA ASN A 513 0.68 -9.83 10.21
C ASN A 513 2.15 -10.23 9.98
N GLY A 514 3.09 -9.75 10.78
CA GLY A 514 4.45 -10.27 10.78
C GLY A 514 4.50 -11.76 11.15
N ILE A 515 3.83 -12.14 12.24
CA ILE A 515 3.70 -13.53 12.69
C ILE A 515 3.00 -14.39 11.63
N GLU A 516 1.93 -13.87 11.01
CA GLU A 516 1.24 -14.52 9.88
C GLU A 516 2.20 -14.83 8.73
N TYR A 517 3.10 -13.90 8.39
CA TYR A 517 4.09 -14.13 7.33
C TYR A 517 5.07 -15.24 7.72
N GLY A 518 5.50 -15.26 8.99
CA GLY A 518 6.35 -16.33 9.53
C GLY A 518 5.68 -17.70 9.48
N ASP A 519 4.44 -17.81 9.93
CA ASP A 519 3.66 -19.06 9.92
C ASP A 519 3.47 -19.58 8.49
N MET A 520 3.08 -18.72 7.55
CA MET A 520 2.95 -19.09 6.14
C MET A 520 4.27 -19.59 5.57
N GLN A 521 5.39 -18.90 5.84
CA GLN A 521 6.70 -19.28 5.31
C GLN A 521 7.16 -20.63 5.88
N LEU A 522 6.97 -20.89 7.18
CA LEU A 522 7.29 -22.17 7.78
C LEU A 522 6.47 -23.32 7.18
N ILE A 523 5.18 -23.09 6.92
CA ILE A 523 4.30 -24.06 6.26
C ILE A 523 4.78 -24.33 4.82
N CYS A 524 5.15 -23.29 4.07
CA CYS A 524 5.72 -23.43 2.73
C CYS A 524 7.02 -24.24 2.75
N GLU A 525 7.89 -24.03 3.74
CA GLU A 525 9.13 -24.80 3.89
C GLU A 525 8.86 -26.27 4.21
N ALA A 526 7.90 -26.56 5.11
CA ALA A 526 7.48 -27.94 5.38
C ALA A 526 6.92 -28.63 4.12
N TYR A 527 6.05 -27.95 3.37
CA TYR A 527 5.57 -28.43 2.07
C TYR A 527 6.75 -28.71 1.12
N TRP A 528 7.70 -27.78 1.00
CA TRP A 528 8.81 -27.90 0.07
C TRP A 528 9.78 -29.03 0.44
N ILE A 529 10.01 -29.27 1.73
CA ILE A 529 10.78 -30.42 2.22
C ILE A 529 10.07 -31.74 1.85
N LEU A 530 8.76 -31.85 2.05
CA LEU A 530 8.00 -33.05 1.67
C LEU A 530 7.99 -33.25 0.14
N LYS A 531 7.84 -32.17 -0.62
CA LYS A 531 7.74 -32.22 -2.09
C LYS A 531 9.09 -32.50 -2.75
N GLN A 532 10.12 -31.71 -2.46
CA GLN A 532 11.44 -31.84 -3.11
C GLN A 532 12.36 -32.82 -2.41
N GLY A 533 12.29 -32.91 -1.08
CA GLY A 533 13.12 -33.81 -0.29
C GLY A 533 12.62 -35.25 -0.35
N LEU A 534 11.36 -35.49 0.07
CA LEU A 534 10.77 -36.83 0.09
C LEU A 534 10.10 -37.27 -1.23
N GLY A 535 9.87 -36.33 -2.16
CA GLY A 535 9.25 -36.63 -3.45
C GLY A 535 7.77 -36.95 -3.39
N LEU A 536 7.05 -36.48 -2.35
CA LEU A 536 5.64 -36.82 -2.16
C LEU A 536 4.72 -36.01 -3.11
N PRO A 537 3.62 -36.61 -3.62
CA PRO A 537 2.62 -35.88 -4.39
C PRO A 537 1.73 -35.02 -3.47
N GLU A 538 1.12 -33.98 -4.03
CA GLU A 538 0.31 -32.97 -3.32
C GLU A 538 -0.79 -33.60 -2.46
N LYS A 539 -1.48 -34.64 -2.97
CA LYS A 539 -2.52 -35.37 -2.22
C LYS A 539 -1.99 -36.06 -0.96
N GLU A 540 -0.80 -36.66 -1.01
CA GLU A 540 -0.20 -37.27 0.18
C GLU A 540 0.22 -36.20 1.19
N ILE A 541 0.74 -35.07 0.69
CA ILE A 541 1.12 -33.93 1.55
C ILE A 541 -0.12 -33.32 2.20
N ALA A 542 -1.24 -33.19 1.48
CA ALA A 542 -2.52 -32.75 2.02
C ALA A 542 -2.99 -33.61 3.20
N GLU A 543 -2.90 -34.94 3.10
CA GLU A 543 -3.27 -35.84 4.19
C GLU A 543 -2.33 -35.74 5.40
N ILE A 544 -1.04 -35.44 5.19
CA ILE A 544 -0.09 -35.14 6.27
C ILE A 544 -0.52 -33.85 7.01
N PHE A 545 -0.77 -32.75 6.29
CA PHE A 545 -1.23 -31.50 6.91
C PHE A 545 -2.58 -31.67 7.61
N LYS A 546 -3.48 -32.46 7.05
CA LYS A 546 -4.77 -32.82 7.67
C LYS A 546 -4.60 -33.64 8.96
N LYS A 547 -3.58 -34.52 9.04
CA LYS A 547 -3.20 -35.21 10.28
C LYS A 547 -2.65 -34.21 11.31
N TRP A 548 -1.73 -33.35 10.90
CA TRP A 548 -1.14 -32.32 11.77
C TRP A 548 -2.20 -31.36 12.34
N ASN A 549 -3.26 -31.05 11.57
CA ASN A 549 -4.36 -30.20 12.03
C ASN A 549 -5.23 -30.80 13.14
N LYS A 550 -4.99 -32.06 13.53
CA LYS A 550 -5.68 -32.73 14.65
C LYS A 550 -4.83 -32.75 15.93
N GLY A 551 -3.63 -32.17 15.88
CA GLY A 551 -2.63 -32.22 16.94
C GLY A 551 -2.19 -30.84 17.41
N VAL A 552 -0.90 -30.71 17.75
CA VAL A 552 -0.32 -29.47 18.29
C VAL A 552 -0.28 -28.32 17.28
N LEU A 553 -0.45 -28.63 15.99
CA LEU A 553 -0.47 -27.66 14.89
C LEU A 553 -1.89 -27.26 14.46
N ASP A 554 -2.94 -27.70 15.17
CA ASP A 554 -4.33 -27.31 14.88
C ASP A 554 -4.46 -25.78 14.77
N SER A 555 -4.70 -25.33 13.54
CA SER A 555 -4.74 -23.93 13.16
C SER A 555 -5.37 -23.72 11.81
N PHE A 556 -5.95 -22.54 11.61
CA PHE A 556 -6.59 -22.18 10.33
C PHE A 556 -5.62 -22.29 9.13
N LEU A 557 -4.37 -21.86 9.29
CA LEU A 557 -3.39 -21.91 8.19
C LEU A 557 -3.02 -23.35 7.79
N ILE A 558 -2.98 -24.29 8.74
CA ILE A 558 -2.73 -25.71 8.46
C ILE A 558 -3.95 -26.35 7.81
N GLU A 559 -5.16 -26.02 8.29
CA GLU A 559 -6.43 -26.43 7.70
C GLU A 559 -6.52 -26.06 6.22
N ILE A 560 -6.45 -24.77 5.89
CA ILE A 560 -6.57 -24.31 4.50
C ILE A 560 -5.42 -24.83 3.63
N THR A 561 -4.23 -25.05 4.20
CA THR A 561 -3.12 -25.64 3.44
C THR A 561 -3.46 -27.05 3.00
N SER A 562 -4.06 -27.87 3.87
CA SER A 562 -4.51 -29.21 3.50
C SER A 562 -5.58 -29.18 2.40
N GLU A 563 -6.50 -28.22 2.45
CA GLU A 563 -7.56 -28.05 1.44
C GLU A 563 -7.00 -27.58 0.09
N ILE A 564 -6.11 -26.58 0.11
CA ILE A 564 -5.45 -26.03 -1.08
C ILE A 564 -4.65 -27.12 -1.80
N LEU A 565 -3.91 -27.95 -1.07
CA LEU A 565 -3.12 -29.04 -1.64
C LEU A 565 -3.98 -30.19 -2.19
N ALA A 566 -5.19 -30.37 -1.65
CA ALA A 566 -6.15 -31.37 -2.13
C ALA A 566 -6.98 -30.88 -3.33
N TYR A 567 -7.02 -29.56 -3.57
CA TYR A 567 -7.84 -28.96 -4.61
C TYR A 567 -7.22 -29.16 -6.01
N ASN A 568 -7.99 -29.79 -6.89
CA ASN A 568 -7.65 -29.97 -8.29
C ASN A 568 -8.38 -28.94 -9.16
N ASP A 569 -7.72 -28.51 -10.23
CA ASP A 569 -8.32 -27.76 -11.33
C ASP A 569 -9.24 -28.67 -12.19
N GLU A 570 -9.95 -28.08 -13.16
CA GLU A 570 -10.90 -28.78 -14.02
C GLU A 570 -10.26 -29.92 -14.85
N ASP A 571 -8.95 -29.84 -15.12
CA ASP A 571 -8.18 -30.88 -15.80
C ASP A 571 -7.66 -32.00 -14.87
N GLY A 572 -7.96 -31.91 -13.57
CA GLY A 572 -7.58 -32.90 -12.57
C GLY A 572 -6.18 -32.72 -11.98
N GLU A 573 -5.40 -31.71 -12.41
CA GLU A 573 -4.11 -31.38 -11.80
C GLU A 573 -4.29 -30.52 -10.54
N PRO A 574 -3.45 -30.68 -9.49
CA PRO A 574 -3.54 -29.84 -8.30
C PRO A 574 -3.32 -28.36 -8.64
N ILE A 575 -4.24 -27.47 -8.26
CA ILE A 575 -4.19 -26.06 -8.69
C ILE A 575 -2.90 -25.35 -8.22
N VAL A 576 -2.38 -25.74 -7.06
CA VAL A 576 -1.18 -25.16 -6.45
C VAL A 576 0.06 -25.25 -7.34
N THR A 577 0.15 -26.27 -8.22
CA THR A 577 1.29 -26.43 -9.14
C THR A 577 1.25 -25.45 -10.31
N LYS A 578 0.09 -24.83 -10.56
CA LYS A 578 -0.14 -23.85 -11.62
C LYS A 578 -0.03 -22.40 -11.12
N VAL A 579 -0.02 -22.19 -9.80
CA VAL A 579 0.12 -20.86 -9.20
C VAL A 579 1.55 -20.36 -9.40
N LEU A 580 1.69 -19.14 -9.91
CA LEU A 580 2.99 -18.48 -10.03
C LEU A 580 3.63 -18.28 -8.65
N ASP A 581 4.84 -18.79 -8.48
CA ASP A 581 5.67 -18.69 -7.26
C ASP A 581 6.30 -17.29 -7.09
N SER A 582 5.47 -16.26 -7.10
CA SER A 582 5.82 -14.86 -6.87
C SER A 582 4.86 -14.26 -5.85
N ALA A 583 5.24 -14.30 -4.58
CA ALA A 583 4.39 -13.90 -3.47
C ALA A 583 4.23 -12.37 -3.40
N GLY A 584 2.99 -11.90 -3.43
CA GLY A 584 2.67 -10.50 -3.15
C GLY A 584 2.80 -10.15 -1.66
N GLN A 585 2.90 -8.85 -1.38
CA GLN A 585 2.80 -8.30 -0.03
C GLN A 585 2.21 -6.89 -0.04
N LYS A 586 1.45 -6.54 1.00
CA LYS A 586 0.80 -5.22 1.16
C LYS A 586 1.53 -4.28 2.11
N GLY A 587 2.73 -4.65 2.57
CA GLY A 587 3.62 -3.81 3.39
C GLY A 587 3.62 -4.08 4.90
N THR A 588 2.55 -4.63 5.47
CA THR A 588 2.44 -4.81 6.94
C THR A 588 3.50 -5.75 7.53
N GLY A 589 3.82 -6.86 6.84
CA GLY A 589 4.91 -7.75 7.25
C GLY A 589 6.28 -7.05 7.22
N LYS A 590 6.53 -6.23 6.19
CA LYS A 590 7.74 -5.40 6.07
C LYS A 590 7.87 -4.42 7.24
N TRP A 591 6.78 -3.76 7.63
CA TRP A 591 6.80 -2.83 8.77
C TRP A 591 7.17 -3.50 10.09
N THR A 592 6.75 -4.75 10.31
CA THR A 592 7.18 -5.51 11.50
C THR A 592 8.70 -5.71 11.51
N ALA A 593 9.28 -6.11 10.38
CA ALA A 593 10.72 -6.32 10.26
C ALA A 593 11.51 -5.00 10.37
N ILE A 594 11.03 -3.91 9.78
CA ILE A 594 11.64 -2.57 9.93
C ILE A 594 11.61 -2.14 11.39
N ASN A 595 10.45 -2.22 12.04
CA ASN A 595 10.32 -1.77 13.42
C ASN A 595 11.16 -2.62 14.38
N ALA A 596 11.34 -3.91 14.10
CA ALA A 596 12.29 -4.74 14.84
C ALA A 596 13.73 -4.22 14.73
N LEU A 597 14.16 -3.78 13.54
CA LEU A 597 15.46 -3.13 13.36
C LEU A 597 15.55 -1.81 14.12
N ASP A 598 14.52 -0.96 14.02
CA ASP A 598 14.46 0.33 14.72
C ASP A 598 14.53 0.17 16.26
N LEU A 599 13.88 -0.86 16.80
CA LEU A 599 13.87 -1.17 18.25
C LEU A 599 15.02 -2.09 18.69
N GLY A 600 15.92 -2.46 17.79
CA GLY A 600 17.05 -3.36 18.08
C GLY A 600 16.63 -4.75 18.57
N GLN A 601 15.48 -5.26 18.12
CA GLN A 601 14.96 -6.57 18.53
C GLN A 601 15.22 -7.65 17.47
N PRO A 602 15.68 -8.86 17.86
CA PRO A 602 16.08 -9.93 16.94
C PRO A 602 14.88 -10.74 16.41
N VAL A 603 14.00 -10.10 15.64
CA VAL A 603 12.81 -10.73 15.03
C VAL A 603 13.17 -11.37 13.69
N THR A 604 14.11 -12.31 13.75
CA THR A 604 14.80 -12.87 12.57
C THR A 604 13.86 -13.64 11.64
N LEU A 605 12.96 -14.46 12.17
CA LEU A 605 12.12 -15.33 11.35
C LEU A 605 11.14 -14.54 10.49
N ILE A 606 10.53 -13.49 11.05
CA ILE A 606 9.63 -12.60 10.29
C ILE A 606 10.42 -11.84 9.23
N GLY A 607 11.65 -11.41 9.54
CA GLY A 607 12.57 -10.82 8.56
C GLY A 607 12.84 -11.76 7.38
N GLU A 608 13.20 -13.01 7.67
CA GLU A 608 13.42 -14.04 6.64
C GLU A 608 12.14 -14.34 5.84
N ALA A 609 10.97 -14.36 6.47
CA ALA A 609 9.70 -14.54 5.76
C ALA A 609 9.41 -13.38 4.79
N VAL A 610 9.77 -12.14 5.13
CA VAL A 610 9.68 -11.00 4.21
C VAL A 610 10.69 -11.15 3.07
N PHE A 611 11.95 -11.50 3.37
CA PHE A 611 12.98 -11.69 2.34
C PHE A 611 12.68 -12.86 1.40
N ALA A 612 12.08 -13.95 1.90
CA ALA A 612 11.63 -15.07 1.08
C ALA A 612 10.58 -14.64 0.03
N ARG A 613 9.66 -13.74 0.41
CA ARG A 613 8.73 -13.12 -0.56
C ARG A 613 9.47 -12.29 -1.60
N CYS A 614 10.40 -11.43 -1.18
CA CYS A 614 11.23 -10.66 -2.10
C CYS A 614 12.01 -11.54 -3.07
N LEU A 615 12.62 -12.63 -2.59
CA LEU A 615 13.33 -13.61 -3.41
C LEU A 615 12.40 -14.29 -4.43
N SER A 616 11.17 -14.62 -4.03
CA SER A 616 10.18 -15.20 -4.93
C SER A 616 9.83 -14.27 -6.09
N SER A 617 9.76 -12.95 -5.85
CA SER A 617 9.48 -11.95 -6.89
C SER A 617 10.57 -11.85 -7.96
N LEU A 618 11.81 -12.26 -7.65
CA LEU A 618 12.92 -12.33 -8.61
C LEU A 618 12.80 -13.55 -9.56
N LYS A 619 11.59 -13.89 -10.01
CA LYS A 619 11.29 -15.13 -10.74
C LYS A 619 12.16 -15.34 -11.98
N THR A 620 12.27 -14.32 -12.84
CA THR A 620 13.06 -14.42 -14.08
C THR A 620 14.55 -14.57 -13.80
N GLU A 621 15.04 -13.95 -12.73
CA GLU A 621 16.42 -14.10 -12.28
C GLU A 621 16.69 -15.49 -11.72
N ARG A 622 15.80 -16.01 -10.86
CA ARG A 622 15.88 -17.40 -10.36
C ARG A 622 15.86 -18.42 -11.49
N GLN A 623 15.04 -18.22 -12.52
CA GLN A 623 15.01 -19.08 -13.72
C GLN A 623 16.32 -19.07 -14.52
N ARG A 624 17.02 -17.93 -14.57
CA ARG A 624 18.36 -17.87 -15.18
C ARG A 624 19.38 -18.56 -14.28
N ALA A 625 19.36 -18.22 -12.99
CA ALA A 625 20.27 -18.76 -11.99
C ALA A 625 20.20 -20.29 -11.91
N SER A 626 19.00 -20.90 -11.99
CA SER A 626 18.84 -22.36 -11.93
C SER A 626 19.49 -23.13 -13.09
N LYS A 627 19.82 -22.46 -14.19
CA LYS A 627 20.53 -23.05 -15.34
C LYS A 627 22.05 -22.93 -15.24
N ILE A 628 22.54 -22.04 -14.36
CA ILE A 628 23.95 -21.66 -14.26
C ILE A 628 24.55 -22.19 -12.96
N LEU A 629 23.85 -22.01 -11.85
CA LEU A 629 24.28 -22.42 -10.52
C LEU A 629 24.00 -23.91 -10.33
N SER A 630 25.05 -24.67 -10.04
CA SER A 630 24.92 -26.05 -9.60
C SER A 630 24.47 -26.10 -8.13
N GLY A 631 23.72 -27.14 -7.78
CA GLY A 631 23.30 -27.41 -6.41
C GLY A 631 23.23 -28.92 -6.16
N THR A 632 23.24 -29.31 -4.89
CA THR A 632 23.01 -30.70 -4.52
C THR A 632 21.61 -31.10 -4.97
N LYS A 633 21.50 -32.18 -5.76
CA LYS A 633 20.19 -32.78 -6.02
C LYS A 633 19.81 -33.66 -4.83
N PRO A 634 18.57 -33.61 -4.34
CA PRO A 634 18.11 -34.53 -3.31
C PRO A 634 18.38 -35.97 -3.75
N ARG A 635 19.19 -36.70 -2.96
CA ARG A 635 19.29 -38.16 -3.08
C ARG A 635 18.04 -38.76 -2.47
N ALA A 636 17.65 -39.94 -2.95
CA ALA A 636 16.56 -40.69 -2.34
C ALA A 636 16.81 -40.81 -0.83
N PHE A 637 15.79 -40.49 -0.03
CA PHE A 637 15.89 -40.58 1.42
C PHE A 637 16.00 -42.05 1.85
N GLU A 638 17.07 -42.40 2.55
CA GLU A 638 17.37 -43.78 2.99
C GLU A 638 16.90 -44.07 4.44
N GLY A 639 16.20 -43.13 5.08
CA GLY A 639 15.72 -43.25 6.47
C GLY A 639 14.24 -43.65 6.61
N ASN A 640 13.77 -43.68 7.86
CA ASN A 640 12.36 -43.91 8.17
C ASN A 640 11.52 -42.66 7.81
N LYS A 641 10.76 -42.73 6.72
CA LYS A 641 9.91 -41.62 6.25
C LYS A 641 8.87 -41.17 7.29
N ALA A 642 8.26 -42.09 8.03
CA ALA A 642 7.26 -41.74 9.04
C ALA A 642 7.89 -40.94 10.17
N GLN A 643 9.05 -41.39 10.68
CA GLN A 643 9.81 -40.63 11.69
C GLN A 643 10.24 -39.26 11.16
N PHE A 644 10.67 -39.18 9.90
CA PHE A 644 11.04 -37.90 9.29
C PHE A 644 9.87 -36.92 9.20
N ILE A 645 8.67 -37.41 8.88
CA ILE A 645 7.46 -36.59 8.84
C ILE A 645 7.08 -36.11 10.25
N ASP A 646 7.17 -36.99 11.26
CA ASP A 646 6.92 -36.62 12.65
C ASP A 646 7.99 -35.62 13.18
N ASP A 647 9.25 -35.78 12.79
CA ASP A 647 10.33 -34.82 13.09
C ASP A 647 10.07 -33.45 12.43
N LEU A 648 9.54 -33.44 11.20
CA LEU A 648 9.16 -32.22 10.48
C LEU A 648 7.99 -31.50 11.15
N GLU A 649 7.00 -32.25 11.68
CA GLU A 649 5.93 -31.68 12.50
C GLU A 649 6.49 -30.95 13.72
N GLN A 650 7.44 -31.58 14.42
CA GLN A 650 8.10 -30.98 15.58
C GLN A 650 8.98 -29.78 15.20
N ALA A 651 9.69 -29.83 14.07
CA ALA A 651 10.47 -28.71 13.55
C ALA A 651 9.58 -27.48 13.26
N LEU A 652 8.43 -27.72 12.61
CA LEU A 652 7.40 -26.72 12.31
C LEU A 652 6.87 -26.10 13.61
N TYR A 653 6.52 -26.93 14.58
CA TYR A 653 6.00 -26.48 15.87
C TYR A 653 7.03 -25.67 16.67
N ALA A 654 8.27 -26.14 16.79
CA ALA A 654 9.34 -25.44 17.50
C ALA A 654 9.68 -24.08 16.87
N SER A 655 9.73 -24.03 15.53
CA SER A 655 10.00 -22.78 14.81
C SER A 655 8.85 -21.79 14.92
N LYS A 656 7.62 -22.28 14.95
CA LYS A 656 6.44 -21.47 15.27
C LYS A 656 6.55 -20.87 16.67
N ILE A 657 6.93 -21.65 17.69
CA ILE A 657 7.16 -21.12 19.04
C ILE A 657 8.18 -19.98 19.02
N VAL A 658 9.29 -20.13 18.30
CA VAL A 658 10.32 -19.09 18.17
C VAL A 658 9.77 -17.82 17.51
N SER A 659 9.00 -17.95 16.42
CA SER A 659 8.37 -16.79 15.74
C SER A 659 7.50 -15.97 16.71
N TYR A 660 6.67 -16.64 17.52
CA TYR A 660 5.82 -15.95 18.49
C TYR A 660 6.61 -15.38 19.66
N ALA A 661 7.64 -16.08 20.15
CA ALA A 661 8.55 -15.55 21.16
C ALA A 661 9.18 -14.23 20.69
N GLN A 662 9.68 -14.19 19.45
CA GLN A 662 10.22 -12.97 18.84
C GLN A 662 9.18 -11.86 18.69
N GLY A 663 7.94 -12.19 18.27
CA GLY A 663 6.85 -11.21 18.16
C GLY A 663 6.46 -10.58 19.51
N PHE A 664 6.39 -11.37 20.57
CA PHE A 664 6.10 -10.86 21.92
C PHE A 664 7.29 -10.09 22.53
N MET A 665 8.54 -10.48 22.23
CA MET A 665 9.72 -9.67 22.58
C MET A 665 9.66 -8.28 21.94
N LEU A 666 9.27 -8.22 20.66
CA LEU A 666 9.10 -6.97 19.93
C LEU A 666 8.02 -6.08 20.57
N MET A 667 6.85 -6.64 20.86
CA MET A 667 5.77 -5.89 21.53
C MET A 667 6.17 -5.41 22.92
N ARG A 668 6.91 -6.22 23.68
CA ARG A 668 7.44 -5.84 24.99
C ARG A 668 8.41 -4.66 24.89
N GLU A 669 9.28 -4.64 23.89
CA GLU A 669 10.19 -3.50 23.69
C GLU A 669 9.43 -2.25 23.23
N ALA A 670 8.47 -2.40 22.32
CA ALA A 670 7.61 -1.30 21.89
C ALA A 670 6.81 -0.69 23.05
N ALA A 671 6.29 -1.53 23.96
CA ALA A 671 5.61 -1.09 25.16
C ALA A 671 6.50 -0.17 26.02
N LYS A 672 7.79 -0.52 26.19
CA LYS A 672 8.76 0.32 26.91
C LYS A 672 9.05 1.62 26.16
N THR A 673 9.40 1.52 24.88
CA THR A 673 9.83 2.67 24.05
C THR A 673 8.72 3.69 23.84
N TYR A 674 7.48 3.25 23.62
CA TYR A 674 6.33 4.13 23.40
C TYR A 674 5.50 4.37 24.66
N ASN A 675 5.93 3.85 25.82
CA ASN A 675 5.23 3.96 27.10
C ASN A 675 3.77 3.48 27.05
N TRP A 676 3.53 2.39 26.31
CA TRP A 676 2.22 1.74 26.25
C TRP A 676 2.09 0.68 27.34
N LYS A 677 0.91 0.58 27.93
CA LYS A 677 0.55 -0.50 28.86
C LYS A 677 -0.13 -1.63 28.10
N LEU A 678 0.67 -2.43 27.39
CA LEU A 678 0.14 -3.57 26.64
C LEU A 678 -0.27 -4.72 27.58
N ASN A 679 -1.45 -5.29 27.34
CA ASN A 679 -1.94 -6.46 28.05
C ASN A 679 -1.66 -7.73 27.23
N ASN A 680 -0.49 -8.35 27.44
CA ASN A 680 -0.07 -9.54 26.71
C ASN A 680 -1.09 -10.71 26.78
N PRO A 681 -1.70 -11.03 27.95
CA PRO A 681 -2.80 -11.99 28.01
C PRO A 681 -3.96 -11.65 27.07
N SER A 682 -4.42 -10.39 27.06
CA SER A 682 -5.51 -9.96 26.18
C SER A 682 -5.10 -9.97 24.71
N ILE A 683 -3.86 -9.62 24.38
CA ILE A 683 -3.34 -9.70 23.00
C ILE A 683 -3.35 -11.14 22.50
N ALA A 684 -2.82 -12.08 23.29
CA ALA A 684 -2.86 -13.50 22.97
C ALA A 684 -4.30 -14.00 22.81
N LEU A 685 -5.20 -13.61 23.72
CA LEU A 685 -6.63 -13.93 23.68
C LEU A 685 -7.29 -13.46 22.38
N MET A 686 -7.07 -12.19 21.99
CA MET A 686 -7.63 -11.62 20.77
C MET A 686 -7.21 -12.38 19.52
N TRP A 687 -6.06 -13.05 19.53
CA TRP A 687 -5.59 -13.84 18.41
C TRP A 687 -6.14 -15.28 18.41
N ARG A 688 -6.70 -15.78 19.51
CA ARG A 688 -7.21 -17.18 19.62
C ARG A 688 -8.32 -17.50 18.62
N GLY A 689 -9.09 -16.51 18.20
CA GLY A 689 -10.21 -16.67 17.28
C GLY A 689 -10.35 -15.47 16.34
N GLY A 690 -11.11 -15.65 15.26
CA GLY A 690 -11.41 -14.61 14.28
C GLY A 690 -10.26 -14.22 13.37
N CYS A 691 -9.02 -14.14 13.86
CA CYS A 691 -7.86 -13.75 13.08
C CYS A 691 -7.31 -14.89 12.17
N ILE A 692 -6.34 -14.56 11.30
CA ILE A 692 -5.72 -15.55 10.38
C ILE A 692 -4.81 -16.54 11.13
N ILE A 693 -4.08 -16.08 12.13
CA ILE A 693 -3.13 -16.91 12.90
C ILE A 693 -3.81 -17.74 14.01
N ARG A 694 -5.16 -17.77 14.04
CA ARG A 694 -5.94 -18.49 15.05
C ARG A 694 -5.55 -19.97 15.12
N SER A 695 -5.33 -20.46 16.33
CA SER A 695 -4.80 -21.80 16.59
C SER A 695 -4.99 -22.21 18.04
N VAL A 696 -4.98 -23.53 18.31
CA VAL A 696 -4.98 -24.04 19.69
C VAL A 696 -3.76 -23.56 20.48
N PHE A 697 -2.64 -23.36 19.77
CA PHE A 697 -1.37 -22.83 20.28
C PHE A 697 -1.51 -21.48 21.02
N LEU A 698 -2.41 -20.60 20.58
CA LEU A 698 -2.61 -19.30 21.21
C LEU A 698 -3.27 -19.38 22.59
N LYS A 699 -3.98 -20.48 22.89
CA LYS A 699 -4.49 -20.74 24.23
C LYS A 699 -3.34 -20.94 25.22
N ASP A 700 -2.29 -21.66 24.82
CA ASP A 700 -1.12 -21.89 25.66
C ASP A 700 -0.34 -20.59 25.91
N ILE A 701 -0.22 -19.72 24.89
CA ILE A 701 0.38 -18.39 25.06
C ILE A 701 -0.45 -17.54 26.04
N THR A 702 -1.77 -17.57 25.89
CA THR A 702 -2.68 -16.87 26.82
C THR A 702 -2.50 -17.37 28.25
N ASN A 703 -2.40 -18.68 28.44
CA ASN A 703 -2.19 -19.30 29.75
C ASN A 703 -0.82 -18.93 30.36
N ALA A 704 0.25 -18.92 29.56
CA ALA A 704 1.59 -18.54 30.01
C ALA A 704 1.61 -17.10 30.54
N PHE A 705 1.03 -16.15 29.81
CA PHE A 705 0.94 -14.75 30.29
C PHE A 705 -0.09 -14.55 31.41
N ARG A 706 -1.16 -15.36 31.50
CA ARG A 706 -2.06 -15.33 32.66
C ARG A 706 -1.36 -15.82 33.93
N LYS A 707 -0.51 -16.86 33.82
CA LYS A 707 0.32 -17.39 34.91
C LYS A 707 1.40 -16.39 35.32
N ASN A 708 2.06 -15.76 34.36
CA ASN A 708 3.08 -14.74 34.60
C ASN A 708 2.92 -13.56 33.62
N PRO A 709 2.22 -12.49 34.00
CA PRO A 709 2.03 -11.31 33.13
C PRO A 709 3.33 -10.61 32.75
N ASP A 710 4.35 -10.70 33.61
CA ASP A 710 5.68 -10.10 33.43
C ASP A 710 6.67 -11.07 32.75
N LEU A 711 6.16 -12.15 32.12
CA LEU A 711 6.98 -13.12 31.41
C LEU A 711 7.85 -12.43 30.36
N GLU A 712 9.17 -12.51 30.56
CA GLU A 712 10.13 -11.82 29.72
C GLU A 712 10.12 -12.38 28.29
N ASN A 713 10.10 -13.69 28.14
CA ASN A 713 10.14 -14.40 26.88
C ASN A 713 9.29 -15.67 26.96
N LEU A 714 8.52 -15.98 25.92
CA LEU A 714 7.71 -17.19 25.86
C LEU A 714 8.54 -18.47 26.02
N LEU A 715 9.80 -18.47 25.60
CA LEU A 715 10.71 -19.61 25.75
C LEU A 715 11.01 -19.97 27.21
N PHE A 716 10.72 -19.08 28.16
CA PHE A 716 10.96 -19.30 29.60
C PHE A 716 9.76 -19.89 30.33
N ASP A 717 8.60 -20.01 29.70
CA ASP A 717 7.48 -20.73 30.29
C ASP A 717 7.67 -22.25 30.13
N ASP A 718 7.31 -23.00 31.19
CA ASP A 718 7.52 -24.44 31.29
C ASP A 718 6.90 -25.22 30.12
N PHE A 719 5.73 -24.80 29.61
CA PHE A 719 5.08 -25.50 28.51
C PHE A 719 5.92 -25.40 27.23
N PHE A 720 6.34 -24.19 26.86
CA PHE A 720 7.11 -23.95 25.64
C PHE A 720 8.54 -24.49 25.74
N ALA A 721 9.18 -24.38 26.91
CA ALA A 721 10.51 -24.96 27.15
C ALA A 721 10.48 -26.48 26.95
N ASN A 722 9.48 -27.17 27.51
CA ASN A 722 9.32 -28.61 27.34
C ASN A 722 8.97 -28.99 25.89
N ALA A 723 8.12 -28.22 25.21
CA ALA A 723 7.78 -28.43 23.81
C ALA A 723 9.02 -28.38 22.91
N ILE A 724 9.87 -27.36 23.08
CA ILE A 724 11.12 -27.24 22.31
C ILE A 724 12.10 -28.35 22.69
N SER A 725 12.26 -28.66 23.98
CA SER A 725 13.15 -29.75 24.40
C SER A 725 12.77 -31.09 23.78
N LYS A 726 11.48 -31.35 23.57
CA LYS A 726 11.00 -32.55 22.87
C LYS A 726 11.26 -32.50 21.37
N ALA A 727 11.15 -31.32 20.76
CA ALA A 727 11.30 -31.12 19.32
C ALA A 727 12.75 -31.04 18.86
N GLU A 728 13.68 -30.69 19.74
CA GLU A 728 15.05 -30.26 19.45
C GLU A 728 15.81 -31.24 18.52
N ASP A 729 15.83 -32.51 18.87
CA ASP A 729 16.54 -33.54 18.10
C ASP A 729 15.98 -33.69 16.68
N GLY A 730 14.64 -33.75 16.55
CA GLY A 730 13.95 -33.84 15.26
C GLY A 730 14.16 -32.58 14.42
N TRP A 731 14.05 -31.41 15.07
CA TRP A 731 14.25 -30.11 14.46
C TRP A 731 15.64 -29.98 13.83
N ARG A 732 16.69 -30.39 14.54
CA ARG A 732 18.07 -30.42 14.01
C ARG A 732 18.23 -31.37 12.84
N ARG A 733 17.67 -32.59 12.93
CA ARG A 733 17.74 -33.58 11.83
C ARG A 733 17.11 -33.03 10.55
N ILE A 734 15.96 -32.37 10.67
CA ILE A 734 15.25 -31.77 9.53
C ILE A 734 16.09 -30.69 8.87
N ILE A 735 16.64 -29.75 9.64
CA ILE A 735 17.44 -28.65 9.09
C ILE A 735 18.71 -29.18 8.45
N ALA A 736 19.43 -30.08 9.13
CA ALA A 736 20.63 -30.71 8.57
C ALA A 736 20.32 -31.42 7.24
N GLN A 737 19.22 -32.18 7.19
CA GLN A 737 18.84 -32.90 5.98
C GLN A 737 18.39 -31.97 4.86
N ALA A 738 17.65 -30.90 5.16
CA ALA A 738 17.25 -29.89 4.18
C ALA A 738 18.47 -29.21 3.54
N VAL A 739 19.47 -28.84 4.35
CA VAL A 739 20.74 -28.29 3.87
C VAL A 739 21.48 -29.29 2.98
N LEU A 740 21.58 -30.55 3.39
CA LEU A 740 22.20 -31.61 2.58
C LEU A 740 21.49 -31.84 1.25
N TRP A 741 20.18 -31.62 1.19
CA TRP A 741 19.39 -31.70 -0.04
C TRP A 741 19.42 -30.42 -0.89
N GLY A 742 19.98 -29.32 -0.39
CA GLY A 742 19.90 -28.03 -1.05
C GLY A 742 18.48 -27.45 -1.07
N VAL A 743 17.64 -27.82 -0.11
CA VAL A 743 16.27 -27.31 0.05
C VAL A 743 16.32 -26.05 0.92
N SER A 744 15.90 -24.93 0.36
CA SER A 744 15.90 -23.63 1.05
C SER A 744 14.93 -23.63 2.23
N THR A 745 15.42 -23.30 3.42
CA THR A 745 14.67 -23.31 4.68
C THR A 745 15.00 -22.09 5.58
N PRO A 746 14.86 -20.84 5.07
CA PRO A 746 15.30 -19.64 5.79
C PRO A 746 14.57 -19.43 7.12
N ALA A 747 13.27 -19.70 7.22
CA ALA A 747 12.52 -19.56 8.47
C ALA A 747 12.92 -20.65 9.49
N PHE A 748 13.02 -21.92 9.09
CA PHE A 748 13.52 -22.97 9.99
C PHE A 748 14.95 -22.69 10.48
N SER A 749 15.83 -22.30 9.56
CA SER A 749 17.25 -22.06 9.85
C SER A 749 17.45 -20.85 10.78
N SER A 750 16.71 -19.77 10.56
CA SER A 750 16.77 -18.58 11.43
C SER A 750 16.16 -18.83 12.80
N ALA A 751 15.10 -19.64 12.91
CA ALA A 751 14.53 -19.99 14.20
C ALA A 751 15.49 -20.82 15.07
N ILE A 752 16.16 -21.83 14.51
CA ILE A 752 17.11 -22.62 15.31
C ILE A 752 18.35 -21.82 15.70
N ALA A 753 18.84 -20.96 14.78
CA ALA A 753 19.96 -20.08 15.06
C ALA A 753 19.63 -19.07 16.16
N PHE A 754 18.41 -18.53 16.16
CA PHE A 754 17.91 -17.68 17.25
C PHE A 754 17.82 -18.46 18.56
N TYR A 755 17.23 -19.66 18.56
CA TYR A 755 17.10 -20.47 19.78
C TYR A 755 18.47 -20.81 20.38
N ASP A 756 19.43 -21.27 19.56
CA ASP A 756 20.79 -21.55 19.99
C ASP A 756 21.53 -20.28 20.47
N GLY A 757 21.26 -19.14 19.84
CA GLY A 757 21.77 -17.84 20.28
C GLY A 757 21.22 -17.42 21.65
N MET A 758 19.90 -17.52 21.83
CA MET A 758 19.18 -17.10 23.03
C MET A 758 19.56 -17.92 24.27
N ARG A 759 19.84 -19.22 24.11
CA ARG A 759 20.24 -20.11 25.21
C ARG A 759 21.74 -20.11 25.50
N SER A 760 22.54 -19.38 24.74
CA SER A 760 24.00 -19.32 24.93
C SER A 760 24.36 -18.21 25.90
N GLU A 761 24.90 -18.56 27.08
CA GLU A 761 25.40 -17.58 28.05
C GLU A 761 26.51 -16.69 27.45
N THR A 762 27.35 -17.26 26.59
CA THR A 762 28.42 -16.55 25.89
C THR A 762 28.28 -16.72 24.39
N LEU A 763 28.30 -15.60 23.66
CA LEU A 763 28.28 -15.53 22.20
C LEU A 763 29.62 -15.01 21.66
N PRO A 764 29.94 -15.24 20.38
CA PRO A 764 31.16 -14.73 19.75
C PRO A 764 31.18 -13.18 19.57
N ALA A 765 30.18 -12.46 20.08
CA ALA A 765 30.11 -11.00 20.03
C ALA A 765 31.29 -10.31 20.77
N SER A 766 32.00 -11.03 21.65
CA SER A 766 33.27 -10.56 22.24
C SER A 766 34.34 -10.29 21.18
N LEU A 767 34.44 -11.13 20.14
CA LEU A 767 35.35 -10.89 19.01
C LEU A 767 34.89 -9.71 18.16
N LEU A 768 33.58 -9.56 17.95
CA LEU A 768 33.00 -8.41 17.25
C LEU A 768 33.34 -7.10 17.97
N GLN A 769 33.24 -7.06 19.30
CA GLN A 769 33.66 -5.91 20.10
C GLN A 769 35.16 -5.64 20.00
N ALA A 770 35.99 -6.70 20.09
CA ALA A 770 37.44 -6.55 19.92
C ALA A 770 37.81 -6.01 18.53
N GLN A 771 37.13 -6.45 17.47
CA GLN A 771 37.32 -5.92 16.12
C GLN A 771 36.95 -4.44 16.03
N ARG A 772 35.78 -4.04 16.55
CA ARG A 772 35.33 -2.63 16.59
C ARG A 772 36.30 -1.74 17.34
N ASP A 773 36.81 -2.19 18.48
CA ASP A 773 37.82 -1.46 19.23
C ASP A 773 39.16 -1.41 18.48
N TYR A 774 39.54 -2.49 17.80
CA TYR A 774 40.77 -2.55 17.00
C TYR A 774 40.82 -1.52 15.87
N PHE A 775 39.81 -1.50 14.99
CA PHE A 775 39.86 -0.62 13.82
C PHE A 775 39.33 0.79 14.09
N GLY A 776 38.47 0.97 15.09
CA GLY A 776 37.70 2.20 15.29
C GLY A 776 37.76 2.78 16.71
N ALA A 777 38.51 2.16 17.62
CA ALA A 777 38.62 2.59 19.02
C ALA A 777 37.25 2.77 19.71
N HIS A 778 36.29 1.92 19.35
CA HIS A 778 34.89 1.97 19.79
C HIS A 778 34.62 1.45 21.20
N THR A 779 35.68 1.16 21.96
CA THR A 779 35.65 0.64 23.33
C THR A 779 34.93 -0.71 23.47
N PHE A 780 35.09 -1.34 24.63
CA PHE A 780 34.32 -2.51 25.07
C PHE A 780 34.25 -2.58 26.60
N HIS A 781 33.37 -3.41 27.13
CA HIS A 781 33.31 -3.72 28.56
C HIS A 781 33.95 -5.08 28.86
N VAL A 782 34.64 -5.18 30.01
CA VAL A 782 35.18 -6.44 30.52
C VAL A 782 34.04 -7.32 31.06
N MET A 783 34.20 -8.63 30.90
CA MET A 783 33.27 -9.61 31.44
C MET A 783 33.32 -9.63 32.98
N PRO A 784 32.17 -9.75 33.67
CA PRO A 784 32.14 -9.92 35.12
C PRO A 784 33.04 -11.08 35.59
N GLY A 785 33.91 -10.82 36.56
CA GLY A 785 34.87 -11.80 37.09
C GLY A 785 36.17 -11.93 36.29
N LYS A 786 36.38 -11.12 35.25
CA LYS A 786 37.63 -11.03 34.44
C LYS A 786 38.35 -9.69 34.57
N GLU A 787 37.95 -8.88 35.55
CA GLU A 787 38.53 -7.59 35.85
C GLU A 787 39.99 -7.69 36.33
N ASN A 788 40.75 -6.61 36.18
CA ASN A 788 42.09 -6.42 36.75
C ASN A 788 42.41 -4.92 36.88
N ASP A 789 43.64 -4.57 37.29
CA ASP A 789 44.08 -3.18 37.48
C ASP A 789 43.87 -2.28 36.24
N ARG A 790 43.87 -2.88 35.03
CA ARG A 790 43.65 -2.19 33.76
C ARG A 790 42.21 -2.32 33.24
N LEU A 791 41.55 -3.45 33.45
CA LEU A 791 40.22 -3.76 32.92
C LEU A 791 39.20 -3.70 34.07
N LYS A 792 38.50 -2.59 34.22
CA LYS A 792 37.56 -2.38 35.33
C LYS A 792 36.11 -2.64 34.91
N ALA A 793 35.32 -3.21 35.81
CA ALA A 793 33.90 -3.46 35.58
C ALA A 793 33.14 -2.15 35.31
N GLY A 794 32.24 -2.17 34.32
CA GLY A 794 31.38 -1.04 33.98
C GLY A 794 32.07 0.14 33.27
N GLU A 795 33.38 0.06 33.03
CA GLU A 795 34.11 1.10 32.29
C GLU A 795 34.19 0.78 30.78
N ASP A 796 34.19 1.84 29.97
CA ASP A 796 34.51 1.78 28.54
C ASP A 796 36.02 1.63 28.35
N ILE A 797 36.46 0.45 27.94
CA ILE A 797 37.87 0.11 27.81
C ILE A 797 38.30 0.18 26.35
N HIS A 798 39.38 0.91 26.08
CA HIS A 798 40.09 0.87 24.80
C HIS A 798 41.45 0.19 24.94
N ILE A 799 41.79 -0.68 24.00
CA ILE A 799 43.11 -1.29 23.90
C ILE A 799 43.84 -0.74 22.67
N ASN A 800 45.08 -0.27 22.86
CA ASN A 800 45.96 -0.01 21.72
C ASN A 800 46.48 -1.33 21.14
N TRP A 801 45.70 -1.93 20.24
CA TRP A 801 45.99 -3.25 19.68
C TRP A 801 47.24 -3.29 18.79
N THR A 802 47.60 -2.16 18.18
CA THR A 802 48.70 -2.08 17.19
C THR A 802 50.04 -1.67 17.82
N GLY A 803 50.01 -1.12 19.04
CA GLY A 803 51.15 -0.45 19.66
C GLY A 803 51.57 0.84 18.96
N ARG A 804 50.81 1.29 17.95
CA ARG A 804 51.07 2.48 17.12
C ARG A 804 49.92 3.48 17.14
N GLY A 805 48.73 3.06 17.57
CA GLY A 805 47.59 3.95 17.81
C GLY A 805 47.80 4.78 19.08
N GLY A 806 47.14 5.93 19.19
CA GLY A 806 47.10 6.70 20.44
C GLY A 806 46.20 6.03 21.49
N ASN A 807 46.22 6.52 22.73
CA ASN A 807 45.31 6.07 23.81
C ASN A 807 43.92 6.74 23.73
N VAL A 808 43.58 7.34 22.59
CA VAL A 808 42.34 8.10 22.40
C VAL A 808 41.28 7.16 21.85
N SER A 809 40.16 7.03 22.57
CA SER A 809 38.99 6.28 22.13
C SER A 809 37.98 7.18 21.43
N ALA A 810 37.11 6.56 20.62
CA ALA A 810 35.92 7.24 20.12
C ALA A 810 34.98 7.52 21.30
N SER A 811 34.42 8.74 21.35
CA SER A 811 33.30 9.02 22.25
C SER A 811 32.06 8.29 21.76
N THR A 812 31.26 7.74 22.67
CA THR A 812 29.97 7.13 22.37
C THR A 812 29.07 8.18 21.72
N TYR A 813 28.80 8.05 20.42
CA TYR A 813 27.79 8.83 19.72
C TYR A 813 26.43 8.18 19.97
N GLN A 814 25.47 8.90 20.54
CA GLN A 814 24.06 8.54 20.45
C GLN A 814 23.57 9.07 19.10
N ALA A 815 23.31 8.16 18.16
CA ALA A 815 22.75 8.47 16.85
C ALA A 815 21.22 8.51 16.91
#